data_AF-A0A6S7AAH7-F1
#
_entry.id   AF-A0A6S7AAH7-F1
#
_cell.length_a   1.000
_cell.length_b   1.000
_cell.length_c   1.000
_cell.angle_alpha   90.00
_cell.angle_beta   90.00
_cell.angle_gamma   90.00
#
_symmetry.space_group_name_H-M   'P 1'
#
loop_
_entity.id
_entity.type
_entity.pdbx_description
1 polymer ?
#
loop_
_entity_poly.entity_id
_entity_poly.type
_entity_poly.pdbx_seq_one_letter_code
_entity_poly.pdbx_strand_id
1 'polypeptide(L)'
;MATRPTLPTPALLRICHAQQGFARLPVAAAGLDGGAGSSTTQEARLARIQQAGFNAVLIPPPWLRAADAQTLAPVDADLSATQTRTEPIVATYERLAQAASAHGLALFVRVAFDRVSVDATASTAPSGWYQARDDDPARDPRLPSREWGVKTLRTPPPDGFADAWSRRLNAWADAGVSGFLFEAPHCLPAATWQAMLTPLRERATPARCLAWTPGLTVEQLAALYGAGFDAGFSSLAWWDYKADWLANEARRLSQLGPFLASASPLEADHSAPADRRRAWAAAFTATGWMANESDMDALADTPDVNRWLDESDPLTSLPRLLGGRDGRATLILRNAQNGATDTTDATGILALNPSATAPAHIDWDAAAPSLPPGDILPQRVTDAPALASATLPPADCALLAISPMPPVREASRHPGPRTEGGAGLRIAIESVSPAVNDGALPIKCVVHERIVVQADLLMDGHDRIAGELRWRAADESGWSRVPLALVTNDRWQASFRPRRIGPHEFQVAAWFDVWETYRHDIEVKHHAGVDVRLEVVEGVLLLREAEKRAGKGSDAGGSVAVIKRALAALPKAKPNAKTGVTLGDSPPTDDQIAHLLSPELARAMRELDAHAFESVTPEPFPVWVDRPEACHSAWYELFPRSQAREPGRHGTFDDVIERLPDIREMGFDVLYLPPIHPIGLRNRKGPNNSLIAGPDDVGSPYAIGSADGGHDAIEPKLGSLQDFLRLVRAADDHGMEMALDFAIQCSPDHPWLAEHPDWFSWRPDGSLRYAENPPKKYQDIVNVSFYGSPPRRARKLALWRALRDVVLFWVDQGVRIFRVDNPHTKPLPFWQWLIAEVHGQHPDVLFLSEAFTRPKMMYRLAKVGFTQSYTYFTWRNERAELQAYLEEISQPPPADFFRPHFFVNTPDINPVFLQTSGRPGFLIRAALAATGSGLWGLYSGFELCEAAPVPGKEEYLDSEKYELRPRDWHQPGNIRAEITRLNHIRHANPALQTHRGLTAIGSGNDRVLAFVKATPGLGNVVLTVISLDPFHPQTAHVDAPFWLFGEGPGAAFDETRETHQTREPRPDHLEAEDLLTDTRDTWRDATRAVALSPDQPYRIWRLSLHG
;
A
#
# COMPACT_ATOMS: atom_id res chain seq x y z
N MET A 1 34.68 39.37 4.66
CA MET A 1 33.81 38.50 3.85
C MET A 1 33.67 37.18 4.58
N ALA A 2 32.65 37.06 5.44
CA ALA A 2 32.26 35.77 6.00
C ALA A 2 31.46 35.03 4.92
N THR A 3 31.81 33.78 4.65
CA THR A 3 31.11 32.91 3.71
C THR A 3 29.66 32.73 4.18
N ARG A 4 28.69 33.16 3.36
CA ARG A 4 27.26 32.96 3.59
C ARG A 4 26.98 31.44 3.69
N PRO A 5 26.22 30.95 4.67
CA PRO A 5 25.75 29.58 4.66
C PRO A 5 24.74 29.43 3.51
N THR A 6 25.20 28.89 2.40
CA THR A 6 24.32 28.35 1.36
C THR A 6 23.74 27.05 1.93
N LEU A 7 22.42 26.96 2.06
CA LEU A 7 21.77 25.67 2.28
C LEU A 7 22.27 24.74 1.16
N PRO A 8 22.96 23.61 1.47
CA PRO A 8 23.28 22.64 0.45
C PRO A 8 21.98 22.22 -0.21
N THR A 9 21.89 22.19 -1.53
CA THR A 9 20.72 21.62 -2.19
C THR A 9 20.99 20.12 -2.40
N PRO A 10 20.10 19.22 -1.94
CA PRO A 10 18.81 19.46 -1.29
C PRO A 10 18.83 19.03 0.19
N ALA A 11 19.30 19.91 1.09
CA ALA A 11 19.02 19.77 2.52
C ALA A 11 17.51 19.99 2.78
N LEU A 12 16.95 19.14 3.63
CA LEU A 12 15.54 19.15 4.06
C LEU A 12 15.19 20.46 4.80
N LEU A 13 14.10 21.12 4.43
CA LEU A 13 13.71 22.40 5.06
C LEU A 13 13.02 22.18 6.41
N ARG A 14 13.55 22.83 7.45
CA ARG A 14 13.02 22.81 8.81
C ARG A 14 12.86 24.26 9.27
N ILE A 15 11.63 24.75 9.23
CA ILE A 15 11.33 26.16 9.44
C ILE A 15 10.73 26.36 10.83
N CYS A 16 11.35 27.21 11.65
CA CYS A 16 10.71 27.76 12.83
C CYS A 16 10.01 29.07 12.47
N HIS A 17 8.70 29.15 12.66
CA HIS A 17 7.92 30.37 12.46
C HIS A 17 7.92 31.23 13.73
N ALA A 18 8.68 32.33 13.69
CA ALA A 18 8.81 33.26 14.80
C ALA A 18 7.69 34.31 14.78
N GLN A 19 6.79 34.26 15.76
CA GLN A 19 5.65 35.19 15.87
C GLN A 19 6.07 36.58 16.39
N GLN A 20 5.11 37.52 16.43
CA GLN A 20 5.32 38.97 16.56
C GLN A 20 6.36 39.38 17.63
N GLY A 21 7.18 40.38 17.30
CA GLY A 21 8.21 40.93 18.20
C GLY A 21 9.64 40.49 17.91
N PHE A 22 9.87 39.56 16.97
CA PHE A 22 11.22 39.10 16.60
C PHE A 22 12.15 40.22 16.09
N ALA A 23 11.60 41.19 15.35
CA ALA A 23 12.35 42.33 14.83
C ALA A 23 12.47 43.53 15.81
N ARG A 24 11.81 43.49 16.97
CA ARG A 24 11.83 44.56 17.99
C ARG A 24 12.92 44.26 19.03
N LEU A 25 13.97 45.09 19.10
CA LEU A 25 15.06 44.96 20.06
C LEU A 25 14.55 45.05 21.53
N PRO A 26 15.12 44.33 22.52
CA PRO A 26 14.81 44.57 23.93
C PRO A 26 15.42 45.91 24.40
N VAL A 27 14.68 46.67 25.20
CA VAL A 27 15.21 47.82 25.94
C VAL A 27 16.07 47.30 27.09
N ALA A 28 17.35 47.70 27.15
CA ALA A 28 18.08 47.69 28.41
C ALA A 28 17.43 48.76 29.30
N ALA A 29 16.58 48.34 30.24
CA ALA A 29 15.92 49.24 31.17
C ALA A 29 16.96 49.87 32.11
N ALA A 30 17.46 51.04 31.74
CA ALA A 30 18.08 51.96 32.68
C ALA A 30 16.95 52.74 33.39
N GLY A 31 16.55 52.24 34.56
CA GLY A 31 15.88 53.05 35.57
C GLY A 31 14.37 52.83 35.76
N LEU A 32 14.09 52.35 36.97
CA LEU A 32 12.86 52.52 37.78
C LEU A 32 11.76 51.45 37.66
N ASP A 33 11.58 50.79 38.81
CA ASP A 33 10.54 49.92 39.33
C ASP A 33 10.43 48.46 38.85
N GLY A 34 10.71 47.57 39.82
CA GLY A 34 10.80 46.13 39.67
C GLY A 34 9.47 45.45 39.40
N GLY A 35 9.41 44.76 38.26
CA GLY A 35 8.51 43.65 37.99
C GLY A 35 9.27 42.63 37.14
N ALA A 36 9.47 41.43 37.66
CA ALA A 36 10.17 40.35 36.99
C ALA A 36 9.39 39.87 35.75
N GLY A 37 9.73 40.39 34.58
CA GLY A 37 9.29 39.90 33.26
C GLY A 37 10.51 39.61 32.40
N SER A 38 10.78 38.32 32.17
CA SER A 38 11.89 37.81 31.35
C SER A 38 11.79 38.29 29.89
N SER A 39 12.54 39.33 29.50
CA SER A 39 12.73 39.67 28.08
C SER A 39 13.92 38.89 27.51
N THR A 40 13.66 37.74 26.89
CA THR A 40 14.67 36.95 26.19
C THR A 40 15.19 37.71 24.96
N THR A 41 16.51 37.83 24.81
CA THR A 41 17.13 38.58 23.70
C THR A 41 16.95 37.87 22.35
N GLN A 42 17.00 38.62 21.24
CA GLN A 42 16.90 38.06 19.87
C GLN A 42 17.93 36.94 19.60
N GLU A 43 19.16 37.10 20.12
CA GLU A 43 20.22 36.08 20.03
C GLU A 43 19.86 34.80 20.80
N ALA A 44 19.26 34.93 22.00
CA ALA A 44 18.84 33.77 22.78
C ALA A 44 17.68 33.00 22.09
N ARG A 45 16.78 33.70 21.38
CA ARG A 45 15.74 33.08 20.55
C ARG A 45 16.35 32.30 19.37
N LEU A 46 17.28 32.90 18.63
CA LEU A 46 17.96 32.25 17.50
C LEU A 46 18.79 31.03 17.95
N ALA A 47 19.51 31.14 19.06
CA ALA A 47 20.24 30.01 19.65
C ALA A 47 19.30 28.86 20.01
N ARG A 48 18.13 29.16 20.59
CA ARG A 48 17.12 28.16 20.94
C ARG A 48 16.53 27.47 19.69
N ILE A 49 16.24 28.22 18.62
CA ILE A 49 15.76 27.68 17.35
C ILE A 49 16.79 26.72 16.74
N GLN A 50 18.07 27.11 16.72
CA GLN A 50 19.16 26.27 16.24
C GLN A 50 19.33 25.01 17.10
N GLN A 51 19.30 25.13 18.43
CA GLN A 51 19.40 23.99 19.35
C GLN A 51 18.27 22.98 19.18
N ALA A 52 17.09 23.43 18.78
CA ALA A 52 15.97 22.56 18.45
C ALA A 52 16.13 21.85 17.09
N GLY A 53 17.16 22.14 16.30
CA GLY A 53 17.48 21.47 15.05
C GLY A 53 16.82 22.05 13.79
N PHE A 54 16.23 23.25 13.89
CA PHE A 54 15.75 23.99 12.71
C PHE A 54 16.93 24.60 11.94
N ASN A 55 16.78 24.75 10.62
CA ASN A 55 17.79 25.34 9.73
C ASN A 55 17.32 26.64 9.07
N ALA A 56 16.08 27.05 9.33
CA ALA A 56 15.51 28.30 8.85
C ALA A 56 14.60 28.93 9.90
N VAL A 57 14.56 30.26 9.92
CA VAL A 57 13.62 31.06 10.70
C VAL A 57 12.74 31.87 9.75
N LEU A 58 11.42 31.68 9.85
CA LEU A 58 10.44 32.46 9.12
C LEU A 58 9.94 33.60 10.00
N ILE A 59 10.06 34.83 9.52
CA ILE A 59 9.57 36.02 10.22
C ILE A 59 8.41 36.67 9.45
N PRO A 60 7.47 37.35 10.15
CA PRO A 60 6.59 38.28 9.49
C PRO A 60 7.41 39.40 8.85
N PRO A 61 6.91 40.02 7.76
CA PRO A 61 7.63 41.08 7.10
C PRO A 61 7.76 42.28 8.07
N PRO A 62 8.97 42.80 8.29
CA PRO A 62 9.21 43.91 9.22
C PRO A 62 8.83 45.27 8.62
N TRP A 63 8.07 45.30 7.51
CA TRP A 63 7.68 46.53 6.86
C TRP A 63 6.81 47.43 7.76
N LEU A 64 6.70 48.71 7.41
CA LEU A 64 5.95 49.70 8.17
C LEU A 64 4.46 49.38 8.13
N ARG A 65 3.86 49.22 9.30
CA ARG A 65 2.44 48.96 9.52
C ARG A 65 1.79 50.14 10.26
N ALA A 66 0.46 50.25 10.18
CA ALA A 66 -0.27 51.17 11.03
C ALA A 66 -0.15 50.73 12.51
N ALA A 67 -0.08 51.71 13.43
CA ALA A 67 0.28 51.50 14.83
C ALA A 67 -0.64 50.50 15.58
N ASP A 68 -1.90 50.38 15.15
CA ASP A 68 -2.93 49.52 15.75
C ASP A 68 -3.46 48.45 14.78
N ALA A 69 -2.80 48.22 13.65
CA ALA A 69 -3.25 47.25 12.65
C ALA A 69 -3.15 45.82 13.17
N GLN A 70 -4.28 45.09 13.18
CA GLN A 70 -4.33 43.63 13.39
C GLN A 70 -3.91 42.84 12.14
N THR A 71 -3.68 43.53 11.02
CA THR A 71 -3.25 42.98 9.74
C THR A 71 -1.74 43.09 9.54
N LEU A 72 -1.18 42.24 8.69
CA LEU A 72 0.18 42.38 8.18
C LEU A 72 0.27 43.31 6.96
N ALA A 73 -0.83 43.92 6.50
CA ALA A 73 -0.80 44.79 5.33
C ALA A 73 0.16 46.00 5.53
N PRO A 74 1.05 46.29 4.56
CA PRO A 74 1.99 47.39 4.68
C PRO A 74 1.30 48.75 4.49
N VAL A 75 1.72 49.73 5.29
CA VAL A 75 1.61 51.16 4.95
C VAL A 75 2.75 51.54 4.00
N ASP A 76 3.96 51.07 4.29
CA ASP A 76 5.10 51.21 3.40
C ASP A 76 5.94 49.92 3.38
N ALA A 77 6.01 49.25 2.23
CA ALA A 77 6.72 47.99 2.05
C ALA A 77 8.25 48.15 1.95
N ASP A 78 8.75 49.37 1.78
CA ASP A 78 10.17 49.68 1.60
C ASP A 78 10.82 50.24 2.88
N LEU A 79 10.03 50.51 3.93
CA LEU A 79 10.48 50.97 5.25
C LEU A 79 10.14 49.97 6.36
N SER A 80 10.93 49.94 7.43
CA SER A 80 10.69 49.19 8.67
C SER A 80 10.63 50.12 9.87
N ALA A 81 9.82 49.77 10.88
CA ALA A 81 9.77 50.48 12.16
C ALA A 81 10.63 49.77 13.22
N THR A 82 11.59 50.51 13.80
CA THR A 82 12.25 50.14 15.05
C THR A 82 11.55 50.82 16.23
N GLN A 83 11.94 50.52 17.47
CA GLN A 83 11.33 51.13 18.66
C GLN A 83 11.45 52.67 18.71
N THR A 84 12.43 53.28 18.01
CA THR A 84 12.73 54.71 18.12
C THR A 84 12.78 55.47 16.79
N ARG A 85 12.74 54.77 15.64
CA ARG A 85 12.83 55.38 14.29
C ARG A 85 12.34 54.45 13.18
N THR A 86 12.04 55.02 12.01
CA THR A 86 11.89 54.27 10.75
C THR A 86 13.24 54.14 10.03
N GLU A 87 13.49 53.01 9.37
CA GLU A 87 14.70 52.75 8.57
C GLU A 87 14.36 52.03 7.25
N PRO A 88 15.23 52.06 6.22
CA PRO A 88 15.03 51.26 5.01
C PRO A 88 14.95 49.77 5.33
N ILE A 89 13.95 49.07 4.77
CA ILE A 89 13.69 47.65 5.10
C ILE A 89 14.89 46.74 4.76
N VAL A 90 15.66 47.10 3.74
CA VAL A 90 16.88 46.40 3.31
C VAL A 90 17.92 46.35 4.45
N ALA A 91 18.12 47.46 5.17
CA ALA A 91 19.06 47.52 6.30
C ALA A 91 18.57 46.66 7.48
N THR A 92 17.26 46.58 7.69
CA THR A 92 16.68 45.67 8.68
C THR A 92 16.92 44.21 8.30
N TYR A 93 16.70 43.83 7.03
CA TYR A 93 16.97 42.48 6.56
C TYR A 93 18.46 42.11 6.64
N GLU A 94 19.39 43.00 6.29
CA GLU A 94 20.83 42.77 6.44
C GLU A 94 21.20 42.39 7.88
N ARG A 95 20.68 43.16 8.84
CA ARG A 95 20.90 42.91 10.27
C ARG A 95 20.28 41.58 10.73
N LEU A 96 19.03 41.30 10.34
CA LEU A 96 18.34 40.06 10.71
C LEU A 96 18.99 38.83 10.07
N ALA A 97 19.41 38.92 8.80
CA ALA A 97 20.08 37.86 8.07
C ALA A 97 21.46 37.57 8.66
N GLN A 98 22.22 38.61 9.03
CA GLN A 98 23.51 38.45 9.71
C GLN A 98 23.33 37.76 11.07
N ALA A 99 22.31 38.14 11.85
CA ALA A 99 22.01 37.50 13.12
C ALA A 99 21.62 36.02 12.93
N ALA A 100 20.72 35.71 12.01
CA ALA A 100 20.33 34.32 11.71
C ALA A 100 21.52 33.47 11.23
N SER A 101 22.33 34.02 10.31
CA SER A 101 23.51 33.36 9.77
C SER A 101 24.58 33.09 10.83
N ALA A 102 24.72 33.92 11.85
CA ALA A 102 25.65 33.67 12.96
C ALA A 102 25.29 32.42 13.78
N HIS A 103 24.02 32.00 13.71
CA HIS A 103 23.51 30.76 14.29
C HIS A 103 23.30 29.64 13.25
N GLY A 104 23.80 29.80 12.01
CA GLY A 104 23.62 28.80 10.95
C GLY A 104 22.19 28.68 10.42
N LEU A 105 21.33 29.68 10.68
CA LEU A 105 19.93 29.70 10.25
C LEU A 105 19.75 30.54 8.97
N ALA A 106 18.97 30.04 8.03
CA ALA A 106 18.51 30.80 6.87
C ALA A 106 17.35 31.72 7.25
N LEU A 107 17.39 32.98 6.80
CA LEU A 107 16.29 33.93 7.02
C LEU A 107 15.23 33.78 5.93
N PHE A 108 14.00 33.43 6.34
CA PHE A 108 12.82 33.41 5.48
C PHE A 108 11.86 34.54 5.86
N VAL A 109 11.21 35.13 4.86
CA VAL A 109 10.28 36.25 5.06
C VAL A 109 8.91 35.89 4.50
N ARG A 110 7.87 36.15 5.29
CA ARG A 110 6.48 36.02 4.86
C ARG A 110 6.08 37.22 4.01
N VAL A 111 5.49 37.00 2.83
CA VAL A 111 5.14 38.04 1.87
C VAL A 111 3.66 37.98 1.55
N ALA A 112 2.95 39.04 1.95
CA ALA A 112 1.57 39.32 1.58
C ALA A 112 1.52 40.57 0.70
N PHE A 113 1.28 40.40 -0.59
CA PHE A 113 1.15 41.52 -1.53
C PHE A 113 -0.27 41.67 -2.09
N ASP A 114 -1.17 40.73 -1.79
CA ASP A 114 -2.58 40.72 -2.17
C ASP A 114 -3.36 41.84 -1.47
N ARG A 115 -2.76 42.48 -0.46
CA ARG A 115 -3.37 43.54 0.34
C ARG A 115 -2.36 44.59 0.78
N VAL A 116 -2.84 45.81 0.95
CA VAL A 116 -2.10 46.96 1.51
C VAL A 116 -3.00 47.73 2.47
N SER A 117 -2.43 48.53 3.37
CA SER A 117 -3.23 49.42 4.23
C SER A 117 -4.01 50.43 3.38
N VAL A 118 -5.17 50.89 3.86
CA VAL A 118 -5.88 52.03 3.25
C VAL A 118 -4.99 53.27 3.16
N ASP A 119 -4.06 53.42 4.10
CA ASP A 119 -3.09 54.52 4.21
C ASP A 119 -1.77 54.25 3.47
N ALA A 120 -1.72 53.22 2.61
CA ALA A 120 -0.50 52.83 1.93
C ALA A 120 0.09 53.94 1.05
N THR A 121 1.42 54.07 1.08
CA THR A 121 2.18 55.05 0.29
C THR A 121 2.12 54.73 -1.20
N ALA A 122 2.25 55.75 -2.05
CA ALA A 122 2.21 55.55 -3.51
C ALA A 122 3.38 54.70 -4.05
N SER A 123 4.50 54.62 -3.32
CA SER A 123 5.61 53.71 -3.62
C SER A 123 5.19 52.25 -3.44
N THR A 124 4.43 51.96 -2.38
CA THR A 124 3.95 50.61 -2.04
C THR A 124 2.70 50.22 -2.83
N ALA A 125 1.78 51.16 -3.00
CA ALA A 125 0.51 50.98 -3.68
C ALA A 125 0.29 52.06 -4.75
N PRO A 126 0.93 51.94 -5.93
CA PRO A 126 0.68 52.83 -7.07
C PRO A 126 -0.81 52.95 -7.41
N SER A 127 -1.19 54.10 -7.95
CA SER A 127 -2.60 54.38 -8.30
C SER A 127 -3.15 53.31 -9.24
N GLY A 128 -4.30 52.74 -8.88
CA GLY A 128 -4.97 51.71 -9.68
C GLY A 128 -4.55 50.28 -9.38
N TRP A 129 -3.53 50.03 -8.56
CA TRP A 129 -3.11 48.65 -8.27
C TRP A 129 -4.01 47.92 -7.28
N TYR A 130 -4.47 48.63 -6.27
CA TYR A 130 -5.31 48.11 -5.22
C TYR A 130 -6.68 48.80 -5.25
N GLN A 131 -7.71 48.08 -4.86
CA GLN A 131 -9.08 48.60 -4.74
C GLN A 131 -9.56 48.49 -3.30
N ALA A 132 -10.35 49.48 -2.86
CA ALA A 132 -11.11 49.34 -1.62
C ALA A 132 -12.14 48.22 -1.79
N ARG A 133 -12.49 47.57 -0.68
CA ARG A 133 -13.62 46.64 -0.68
C ARG A 133 -14.92 47.44 -0.77
N ASP A 134 -15.91 46.87 -1.46
CA ASP A 134 -17.22 47.50 -1.61
C ASP A 134 -17.97 47.62 -0.27
N ASP A 135 -17.72 46.69 0.66
CA ASP A 135 -18.28 46.64 2.00
C ASP A 135 -17.21 46.95 3.06
N ASP A 136 -17.55 47.74 4.08
CA ASP A 136 -16.68 48.01 5.25
C ASP A 136 -16.62 46.74 6.14
N PRO A 137 -15.48 46.03 6.20
CA PRO A 137 -15.37 44.79 6.97
C PRO A 137 -15.55 45.00 8.48
N ALA A 138 -15.43 46.25 8.97
CA ALA A 138 -15.74 46.58 10.36
C ALA A 138 -17.24 46.50 10.68
N ARG A 139 -18.10 46.40 9.66
CA ARG A 139 -19.56 46.30 9.78
C ARG A 139 -20.10 44.89 9.52
N ASP A 140 -19.28 43.98 8.99
CA ASP A 140 -19.65 42.57 8.83
C ASP A 140 -18.97 41.72 9.91
N PRO A 141 -19.69 41.30 10.97
CA PRO A 141 -19.11 40.51 12.04
C PRO A 141 -18.65 39.10 11.60
N ARG A 142 -18.92 38.69 10.35
CA ARG A 142 -18.42 37.43 9.77
C ARG A 142 -17.02 37.57 9.18
N LEU A 143 -16.55 38.80 8.91
CA LEU A 143 -15.22 39.05 8.39
C LEU A 143 -14.21 39.26 9.54
N PRO A 144 -13.02 38.65 9.47
CA PRO A 144 -12.06 38.75 10.57
C PRO A 144 -11.49 40.17 10.65
N SER A 145 -11.19 40.64 11.87
CA SER A 145 -10.68 41.98 12.17
C SER A 145 -9.39 42.37 11.42
N ARG A 146 -8.61 41.37 10.97
CA ARG A 146 -7.44 41.55 10.09
C ARG A 146 -7.77 42.02 8.67
N GLU A 147 -9.05 42.01 8.28
CA GLU A 147 -9.52 42.58 7.01
C GLU A 147 -9.93 44.05 7.15
N TRP A 148 -9.85 44.63 8.35
CA TRP A 148 -10.20 46.03 8.58
C TRP A 148 -9.09 46.94 8.06
N GLY A 149 -9.47 48.02 7.36
CA GLY A 149 -8.52 49.05 6.92
C GLY A 149 -7.52 48.59 5.85
N VAL A 150 -7.89 47.65 4.97
CA VAL A 150 -7.04 47.20 3.85
C VAL A 150 -7.69 47.41 2.48
N LYS A 151 -6.85 47.60 1.46
CA LYS A 151 -7.21 47.53 0.03
C LYS A 151 -6.68 46.22 -0.56
N THR A 152 -7.42 45.58 -1.47
CA THR A 152 -7.04 44.31 -2.09
C THR A 152 -6.50 44.52 -3.50
N LEU A 153 -5.57 43.66 -3.94
CA LEU A 153 -5.00 43.69 -5.29
C LEU A 153 -6.11 43.52 -6.33
N ARG A 154 -6.05 44.28 -7.43
CA ARG A 154 -6.97 44.09 -8.56
C ARG A 154 -6.63 42.84 -9.35
N THR A 155 -7.67 42.20 -9.89
CA THR A 155 -7.55 41.06 -10.80
C THR A 155 -8.14 41.45 -12.15
N PRO A 156 -7.40 41.35 -13.27
CA PRO A 156 -6.00 40.89 -13.38
C PRO A 156 -5.00 41.86 -12.74
N PRO A 157 -3.77 41.38 -12.39
CA PRO A 157 -2.74 42.24 -11.83
C PRO A 157 -2.38 43.36 -12.83
N PRO A 158 -2.15 44.60 -12.36
CA PRO A 158 -1.81 45.73 -13.22
C PRO A 158 -0.43 45.61 -13.87
N ASP A 159 -0.23 46.34 -14.98
CA ASP A 159 1.07 46.45 -15.65
C ASP A 159 2.16 46.96 -14.70
N GLY A 160 3.36 46.37 -14.81
CA GLY A 160 4.52 46.70 -13.98
C GLY A 160 4.47 46.15 -12.55
N PHE A 161 3.40 45.47 -12.14
CA PHE A 161 3.30 44.82 -10.81
C PHE A 161 4.41 43.80 -10.58
N ALA A 162 4.57 42.86 -11.52
CA ALA A 162 5.58 41.80 -11.44
C ALA A 162 7.01 42.37 -11.38
N ASP A 163 7.32 43.38 -12.20
CA ASP A 163 8.65 43.99 -12.25
C ASP A 163 8.99 44.76 -10.96
N ALA A 164 8.02 45.47 -10.38
CA ALA A 164 8.23 46.19 -9.13
C ALA A 164 8.48 45.23 -7.96
N TRP A 165 7.68 44.18 -7.85
CA TRP A 165 7.86 43.16 -6.82
C TRP A 165 9.12 42.32 -7.04
N SER A 166 9.44 41.97 -8.28
CA SER A 166 10.71 41.29 -8.60
C SER A 166 11.91 42.12 -8.15
N ARG A 167 11.91 43.44 -8.38
CA ARG A 167 12.98 44.34 -7.89
C ARG A 167 13.07 44.35 -6.36
N ARG A 168 11.95 44.41 -5.64
CA ARG A 168 11.93 44.36 -4.16
C ARG A 168 12.49 43.06 -3.63
N LEU A 169 12.01 41.93 -4.15
CA LEU A 169 12.46 40.60 -3.72
C LEU A 169 13.95 40.43 -4.00
N ASN A 170 14.46 40.91 -5.14
CA ASN A 170 15.88 40.89 -5.44
C ASN A 170 16.71 41.73 -4.44
N ALA A 171 16.25 42.94 -4.11
CA ALA A 171 16.91 43.77 -3.11
C ALA A 171 16.91 43.11 -1.71
N TRP A 172 15.83 42.42 -1.34
CA TRP A 172 15.75 41.69 -0.07
C TRP A 172 16.68 40.46 -0.08
N ALA A 173 16.78 39.76 -1.21
CA ALA A 173 17.74 38.67 -1.39
C ALA A 173 19.21 39.17 -1.36
N ASP A 174 19.49 40.35 -1.91
CA ASP A 174 20.81 41.00 -1.81
C ASP A 174 21.20 41.29 -0.35
N ALA A 175 20.22 41.73 0.45
CA ALA A 175 20.31 41.92 1.89
C ALA A 175 20.47 40.62 2.71
N GLY A 176 20.42 39.45 2.07
CA GLY A 176 20.67 38.16 2.73
C GLY A 176 19.40 37.37 3.11
N VAL A 177 18.22 37.78 2.67
CA VAL A 177 17.02 36.93 2.75
C VAL A 177 17.23 35.70 1.86
N SER A 178 17.10 34.52 2.47
CA SER A 178 17.40 33.22 1.84
C SER A 178 16.15 32.57 1.24
N GLY A 179 14.95 33.01 1.62
CA GLY A 179 13.72 32.55 1.01
C GLY A 179 12.48 33.37 1.38
N PHE A 180 11.40 33.12 0.65
CA PHE A 180 10.13 33.85 0.73
C PHE A 180 8.97 32.86 0.84
N LEU A 181 8.02 33.13 1.74
CA LEU A 181 6.73 32.42 1.83
C LEU A 181 5.60 33.35 1.38
N PHE A 182 4.94 33.03 0.28
CA PHE A 182 3.85 33.82 -0.28
C PHE A 182 2.48 33.32 0.23
N GLU A 183 1.71 34.18 0.90
CA GLU A 183 0.47 33.78 1.61
C GLU A 183 -0.74 33.54 0.68
N ALA A 184 -0.86 34.29 -0.41
CA ALA A 184 -2.00 34.25 -1.31
C ALA A 184 -1.57 33.96 -2.76
N PRO A 185 -1.00 32.77 -3.03
CA PRO A 185 -0.42 32.48 -4.33
C PRO A 185 -1.44 32.48 -5.48
N HIS A 186 -2.69 32.11 -5.18
CA HIS A 186 -3.81 32.06 -6.12
C HIS A 186 -4.25 33.42 -6.68
N CYS A 187 -3.79 34.54 -6.10
CA CYS A 187 -4.15 35.88 -6.57
C CYS A 187 -3.46 36.27 -7.90
N LEU A 188 -2.41 35.56 -8.31
CA LEU A 188 -1.70 35.82 -9.57
C LEU A 188 -1.70 34.56 -10.45
N PRO A 189 -1.75 34.72 -11.79
CA PRO A 189 -1.61 33.60 -12.71
C PRO A 189 -0.15 33.10 -12.76
N ALA A 190 0.05 31.83 -13.13
CA ALA A 190 1.38 31.20 -13.18
C ALA A 190 2.42 31.98 -14.01
N ALA A 191 2.02 32.59 -15.13
CA ALA A 191 2.93 33.40 -15.96
C ALA A 191 3.46 34.64 -15.21
N THR A 192 2.64 35.29 -14.39
CA THR A 192 3.07 36.44 -13.57
C THR A 192 4.03 36.00 -12.47
N TRP A 193 3.79 34.83 -11.86
CA TRP A 193 4.74 34.22 -10.93
C TRP A 193 6.08 33.92 -11.59
N GLN A 194 6.08 33.29 -12.76
CA GLN A 194 7.30 33.01 -13.52
C GLN A 194 8.10 34.29 -13.79
N ALA A 195 7.44 35.35 -14.27
CA ALA A 195 8.09 36.63 -14.52
C ALA A 195 8.71 37.23 -13.24
N MET A 196 8.02 37.11 -12.11
CA MET A 196 8.49 37.65 -10.83
C MET A 196 9.65 36.84 -10.23
N LEU A 197 9.60 35.51 -10.32
CA LEU A 197 10.51 34.58 -9.65
C LEU A 197 11.74 34.20 -10.48
N THR A 198 11.68 34.22 -11.82
CA THR A 198 12.82 33.86 -12.69
C THR A 198 14.10 34.62 -12.34
N PRO A 199 14.08 35.95 -12.15
CA PRO A 199 15.28 36.70 -11.78
C PRO A 199 15.89 36.29 -10.44
N LEU A 200 15.08 35.80 -9.49
CA LEU A 200 15.59 35.31 -8.19
C LEU A 200 16.31 33.97 -8.33
N ARG A 201 15.91 33.14 -9.30
CA ARG A 201 16.45 31.80 -9.54
C ARG A 201 17.75 31.83 -10.33
N GLU A 202 17.95 32.82 -11.19
CA GLU A 202 19.18 33.01 -11.98
C GLU A 202 20.37 33.56 -11.17
N ARG A 203 20.16 33.86 -9.87
CA ARG A 203 21.20 34.37 -8.98
C ARG A 203 22.24 33.28 -8.66
N ALA A 204 23.48 33.69 -8.41
CA ALA A 204 24.55 32.79 -7.95
C ALA A 204 24.20 32.05 -6.65
N THR A 205 23.35 32.64 -5.81
CA THR A 205 22.71 31.98 -4.67
C THR A 205 21.21 32.22 -4.76
N PRO A 206 20.44 31.27 -5.30
CA PRO A 206 19.01 31.44 -5.51
C PRO A 206 18.25 31.42 -4.18
N ALA A 207 17.29 32.33 -4.03
CA ALA A 207 16.39 32.35 -2.88
C ALA A 207 15.25 31.34 -3.09
N ARG A 208 14.89 30.57 -2.05
CA ARG A 208 13.79 29.61 -2.13
C ARG A 208 12.43 30.32 -2.07
N CYS A 209 11.52 29.97 -2.97
CA CYS A 209 10.21 30.59 -3.12
C CYS A 209 9.11 29.57 -2.79
N LEU A 210 8.43 29.75 -1.65
CA LEU A 210 7.43 28.81 -1.14
C LEU A 210 6.02 29.40 -1.28
N ALA A 211 5.05 28.56 -1.64
CA ALA A 211 3.64 28.93 -1.74
C ALA A 211 2.85 28.41 -0.53
N TRP A 212 2.15 29.29 0.18
CA TRP A 212 1.17 28.87 1.18
C TRP A 212 -0.09 28.36 0.46
N THR A 213 -0.21 27.04 0.36
CA THR A 213 -1.30 26.34 -0.35
C THR A 213 -2.46 25.84 0.52
N PRO A 214 -2.40 25.78 1.87
CA PRO A 214 -3.57 25.38 2.65
C PRO A 214 -4.77 26.29 2.42
N GLY A 215 -5.94 25.67 2.21
CA GLY A 215 -7.22 26.35 1.95
C GLY A 215 -7.49 26.68 0.48
N LEU A 216 -6.58 26.37 -0.45
CA LEU A 216 -6.85 26.51 -1.88
C LEU A 216 -7.81 25.43 -2.40
N THR A 217 -8.63 25.77 -3.40
CA THR A 217 -9.39 24.77 -4.15
C THR A 217 -8.48 23.96 -5.08
N VAL A 218 -8.99 22.84 -5.60
CA VAL A 218 -8.24 21.99 -6.54
C VAL A 218 -7.84 22.77 -7.80
N GLU A 219 -8.75 23.60 -8.30
CA GLU A 219 -8.56 24.43 -9.49
C GLU A 219 -7.52 25.54 -9.22
N GLN A 220 -7.58 26.15 -8.04
CA GLN A 220 -6.62 27.18 -7.63
C GLN A 220 -5.21 26.61 -7.49
N LEU A 221 -5.06 25.42 -6.90
CA LEU A 221 -3.77 24.75 -6.80
C LEU A 221 -3.24 24.36 -8.19
N ALA A 222 -4.09 23.80 -9.06
CA ALA A 222 -3.70 23.42 -10.41
C ALA A 222 -3.26 24.62 -11.26
N ALA A 223 -3.88 25.79 -11.06
CA ALA A 223 -3.49 27.03 -11.74
C ALA A 223 -2.08 27.53 -11.36
N LEU A 224 -1.46 26.99 -10.30
CA LEU A 224 -0.10 27.31 -9.87
C LEU A 224 0.95 26.35 -10.42
N TYR A 225 0.57 25.26 -11.10
CA TYR A 225 1.54 24.32 -11.67
C TYR A 225 2.40 25.03 -12.71
N GLY A 226 3.71 24.83 -12.61
CA GLY A 226 4.70 25.53 -13.45
C GLY A 226 4.94 27.01 -13.08
N ALA A 227 4.32 27.56 -12.03
CA ALA A 227 4.52 28.96 -11.61
C ALA A 227 5.96 29.27 -11.10
N GLY A 228 6.77 28.23 -10.85
CA GLY A 228 8.17 28.38 -10.44
C GLY A 228 8.41 28.40 -8.94
N PHE A 229 7.43 28.01 -8.12
CA PHE A 229 7.62 27.76 -6.69
C PHE A 229 8.53 26.54 -6.46
N ASP A 230 9.30 26.57 -5.38
CA ASP A 230 10.17 25.47 -4.96
C ASP A 230 9.46 24.49 -4.03
N ALA A 231 8.41 24.92 -3.31
CA ALA A 231 7.54 24.03 -2.55
C ALA A 231 6.18 24.64 -2.18
N GLY A 232 5.19 23.77 -1.91
CA GLY A 232 3.90 24.10 -1.28
C GLY A 232 3.82 23.67 0.20
N PHE A 233 2.67 23.90 0.83
CA PHE A 233 2.36 23.46 2.21
C PHE A 233 1.12 22.55 2.27
N SER A 234 1.20 21.44 3.00
CA SER A 234 0.05 20.58 3.24
C SER A 234 -0.91 21.17 4.27
N SER A 235 -2.17 20.77 4.19
CA SER A 235 -3.21 21.13 5.15
C SER A 235 -3.21 20.21 6.38
N LEU A 236 -2.07 19.58 6.72
CA LEU A 236 -1.96 18.61 7.82
C LEU A 236 -2.56 19.09 9.15
N ALA A 237 -2.43 20.39 9.46
CA ALA A 237 -2.96 20.97 10.69
C ALA A 237 -4.48 20.83 10.87
N TRP A 238 -5.23 20.60 9.79
CA TRP A 238 -6.69 20.36 9.79
C TRP A 238 -7.06 18.88 9.62
N TRP A 239 -6.07 17.99 9.56
CA TRP A 239 -6.29 16.56 9.39
C TRP A 239 -6.71 15.90 10.70
N ASP A 240 -7.70 15.02 10.61
CA ASP A 240 -8.27 14.28 11.75
C ASP A 240 -7.50 13.00 12.08
N TYR A 241 -6.36 12.79 11.43
CA TYR A 241 -5.52 11.58 11.50
C TYR A 241 -6.10 10.32 10.87
N LYS A 242 -7.23 10.39 10.15
CA LYS A 242 -7.88 9.18 9.60
C LYS A 242 -8.49 9.36 8.21
N ALA A 243 -8.80 10.58 7.78
CA ALA A 243 -9.35 10.85 6.46
C ALA A 243 -8.30 10.72 5.35
N ASP A 244 -8.68 10.14 4.21
CA ASP A 244 -7.75 9.82 3.12
C ASP A 244 -7.35 11.07 2.30
N TRP A 245 -8.04 12.20 2.50
CA TRP A 245 -7.81 13.41 1.71
C TRP A 245 -6.38 13.93 1.84
N LEU A 246 -5.67 13.62 2.93
CA LEU A 246 -4.28 14.04 3.12
C LEU A 246 -3.34 13.41 2.06
N ALA A 247 -3.49 12.12 1.74
CA ALA A 247 -2.73 11.49 0.65
C ALA A 247 -3.09 12.09 -0.71
N ASN A 248 -4.37 12.39 -0.93
CA ASN A 248 -4.83 12.99 -2.18
C ASN A 248 -4.29 14.42 -2.35
N GLU A 249 -4.24 15.20 -1.27
CA GLU A 249 -3.60 16.51 -1.26
C GLU A 249 -2.09 16.40 -1.53
N ALA A 250 -1.38 15.47 -0.87
CA ALA A 250 0.04 15.24 -1.10
C ALA A 250 0.34 14.93 -2.58
N ARG A 251 -0.49 14.11 -3.24
CA ARG A 251 -0.37 13.83 -4.68
C ARG A 251 -0.56 15.09 -5.54
N ARG A 252 -1.54 15.95 -5.22
CA ARG A 252 -1.75 17.21 -5.94
C ARG A 252 -0.58 18.18 -5.72
N LEU A 253 -0.13 18.34 -4.47
CA LEU A 253 1.01 19.19 -4.13
C LEU A 253 2.30 18.74 -4.81
N SER A 254 2.49 17.43 -5.00
CA SER A 254 3.67 16.90 -5.71
C SER A 254 3.82 17.40 -7.15
N GLN A 255 2.71 17.80 -7.80
CA GLN A 255 2.74 18.42 -9.13
C GLN A 255 3.27 19.86 -9.11
N LEU A 256 3.19 20.54 -7.96
CA LEU A 256 3.81 21.84 -7.74
C LEU A 256 5.32 21.69 -7.42
N GLY A 257 5.68 20.63 -6.69
CA GLY A 257 7.04 20.32 -6.26
C GLY A 257 7.06 19.59 -4.91
N PRO A 258 8.22 19.51 -4.24
CA PRO A 258 8.28 19.12 -2.83
C PRO A 258 7.29 19.94 -1.99
N PHE A 259 6.85 19.42 -0.85
CA PHE A 259 5.94 20.15 0.03
C PHE A 259 6.34 20.00 1.48
N LEU A 260 5.98 21.00 2.29
CA LEU A 260 6.22 21.05 3.72
C LEU A 260 4.91 20.78 4.48
N ALA A 261 5.00 20.18 5.66
CA ALA A 261 3.87 20.09 6.58
C ALA A 261 4.02 21.11 7.72
N SER A 262 2.96 21.84 8.01
CA SER A 262 2.90 22.68 9.20
C SER A 262 2.29 21.88 10.35
N ALA A 263 3.02 21.74 11.47
CA ALA A 263 2.50 21.07 12.68
C ALA A 263 1.35 21.87 13.33
N SER A 264 1.29 23.17 13.06
CA SER A 264 0.28 24.12 13.56
C SER A 264 -0.13 25.09 12.45
N PRO A 265 -1.37 25.63 12.42
CA PRO A 265 -1.71 26.73 11.54
C PRO A 265 -0.84 27.97 11.84
N LEU A 266 -0.62 28.84 10.86
CA LEU A 266 0.16 30.07 11.03
C LEU A 266 -0.42 31.05 12.07
N GLU A 267 -1.71 30.91 12.46
CA GLU A 267 -2.48 31.92 13.22
C GLU A 267 -3.44 31.37 14.31
N ALA A 268 -3.19 30.21 14.95
CA ALA A 268 -4.08 29.65 16.00
C ALA A 268 -3.41 29.55 17.40
N ASP A 269 -4.23 29.55 18.46
CA ASP A 269 -3.86 29.39 19.89
C ASP A 269 -4.13 27.93 20.36
N HIS A 270 -3.38 27.39 21.32
CA HIS A 270 -3.25 25.92 21.55
C HIS A 270 -3.49 25.40 23.00
N SER A 271 -3.89 24.11 23.12
CA SER A 271 -3.90 23.28 24.34
C SER A 271 -3.21 21.89 24.13
N ALA A 272 -2.56 21.33 25.17
CA ALA A 272 -1.85 20.02 25.22
C ALA A 272 -2.84 18.81 25.31
N PRO A 273 -2.54 17.53 24.96
CA PRO A 273 -1.27 16.75 24.91
C PRO A 273 -0.98 15.98 23.58
N ALA A 274 -1.60 16.35 22.45
CA ALA A 274 -1.46 15.69 21.14
C ALA A 274 -0.19 16.10 20.32
N ASP A 275 0.78 16.71 21.00
CA ASP A 275 1.93 17.40 20.40
C ASP A 275 2.96 16.49 19.73
N ARG A 276 3.28 15.35 20.37
CA ARG A 276 4.18 14.33 19.81
C ARG A 276 3.64 13.80 18.48
N ARG A 277 2.38 13.37 18.46
CA ARG A 277 1.70 12.84 17.28
C ARG A 277 1.68 13.86 16.14
N ARG A 278 1.46 15.14 16.45
CA ARG A 278 1.53 16.26 15.49
C ARG A 278 2.93 16.39 14.87
N ALA A 279 3.98 16.45 15.69
CA ALA A 279 5.34 16.63 15.20
C ALA A 279 5.79 15.50 14.28
N TRP A 280 5.57 14.25 14.71
CA TRP A 280 5.92 13.07 13.90
C TRP A 280 5.08 12.97 12.63
N ALA A 281 3.77 13.27 12.69
CA ALA A 281 2.95 13.33 11.49
C ALA A 281 3.45 14.39 10.50
N ALA A 282 3.87 15.57 10.97
CA ALA A 282 4.41 16.63 10.12
C ALA A 282 5.72 16.22 9.45
N ALA A 283 6.68 15.72 10.23
CA ALA A 283 7.96 15.29 9.70
C ALA A 283 7.87 14.10 8.74
N PHE A 284 6.97 13.16 9.01
CA PHE A 284 6.85 11.95 8.23
C PHE A 284 6.02 12.13 6.95
N THR A 285 5.00 12.98 6.93
CA THR A 285 4.09 13.11 5.77
C THR A 285 4.62 13.97 4.63
N ALA A 286 5.63 14.79 4.89
CA ALA A 286 6.13 15.80 3.96
C ALA A 286 7.65 15.69 3.74
N THR A 287 8.18 16.54 2.85
CA THR A 287 9.62 16.63 2.53
C THR A 287 10.36 17.67 3.37
N GLY A 288 9.65 18.26 4.34
CA GLY A 288 10.11 19.31 5.24
C GLY A 288 8.97 19.67 6.17
N TRP A 289 9.27 20.41 7.24
CA TRP A 289 8.23 20.77 8.19
C TRP A 289 8.43 22.16 8.80
N MET A 290 7.33 22.70 9.30
CA MET A 290 7.27 23.99 9.98
C MET A 290 6.56 23.85 11.32
N ALA A 291 7.10 24.51 12.34
CA ALA A 291 6.48 24.65 13.66
C ALA A 291 6.54 26.11 14.12
N ASN A 292 5.59 26.53 14.96
CA ASN A 292 5.65 27.86 15.58
C ASN A 292 6.66 27.87 16.73
N GLU A 293 7.33 29.01 16.93
CA GLU A 293 8.26 29.20 18.04
C GLU A 293 7.58 29.03 19.41
N SER A 294 6.31 29.43 19.53
CA SER A 294 5.48 29.23 20.74
C SER A 294 5.30 27.76 21.10
N ASP A 295 5.33 26.88 20.09
CA ASP A 295 5.00 25.46 20.24
C ASP A 295 6.24 24.63 20.53
N MET A 296 7.44 25.22 20.47
CA MET A 296 8.70 24.52 20.68
C MET A 296 8.83 23.87 22.06
N ASP A 297 8.19 24.43 23.10
CA ASP A 297 8.15 23.81 24.44
C ASP A 297 7.05 22.74 24.56
N ALA A 298 5.97 22.85 23.77
CA ALA A 298 4.86 21.90 23.77
C ALA A 298 5.15 20.65 22.91
N LEU A 299 5.85 20.84 21.78
CA LEU A 299 6.34 19.79 20.88
C LEU A 299 7.63 19.19 21.43
N ALA A 300 7.54 18.51 22.59
CA ALA A 300 8.69 17.97 23.34
C ALA A 300 9.67 17.12 22.51
N ASP A 301 9.18 16.44 21.46
CA ASP A 301 9.98 15.59 20.57
C ASP A 301 10.62 16.35 19.39
N THR A 302 10.49 17.68 19.29
CA THR A 302 11.04 18.48 18.17
C THR A 302 12.54 18.23 17.93
N PRO A 303 13.42 18.22 18.96
CA PRO A 303 14.82 17.90 18.76
C PRO A 303 15.05 16.46 18.28
N ASP A 304 14.21 15.51 18.72
CA ASP A 304 14.31 14.11 18.33
C ASP A 304 13.84 13.89 16.88
N VAL A 305 12.77 14.57 16.46
CA VAL A 305 12.29 14.59 15.07
C VAL A 305 13.35 15.16 14.14
N ASN A 306 13.94 16.32 14.49
CA ASN A 306 14.97 16.94 13.67
C ASN A 306 16.24 16.10 13.62
N ARG A 307 16.64 15.46 14.72
CA ARG A 307 17.74 14.49 14.74
C ARG A 307 17.43 13.28 13.85
N TRP A 308 16.23 12.72 13.93
CA TRP A 308 15.81 11.61 13.07
C TRP A 308 15.87 11.97 11.59
N LEU A 309 15.43 13.18 11.22
CA LEU A 309 15.53 13.70 9.85
C LEU A 309 16.98 13.91 9.38
N ASP A 310 17.96 14.05 10.29
CA ASP A 310 19.39 14.12 9.96
C ASP A 310 20.04 12.73 9.83
N GLU A 311 19.59 11.78 10.65
CA GLU A 311 20.15 10.43 10.73
C GLU A 311 19.54 9.45 9.71
N SER A 312 18.31 9.73 9.22
CA SER A 312 17.55 8.81 8.38
C SER A 312 17.71 9.10 6.90
N ASP A 313 17.61 8.04 6.09
CA ASP A 313 17.52 8.18 4.65
C ASP A 313 16.27 9.00 4.25
N PRO A 314 16.37 9.92 3.28
CA PRO A 314 15.25 10.74 2.87
C PRO A 314 14.08 9.88 2.38
N LEU A 315 12.90 10.11 2.97
CA LEU A 315 11.66 9.53 2.47
C LEU A 315 11.27 10.22 1.16
N THR A 316 11.25 9.47 0.06
CA THR A 316 11.02 10.00 -1.29
C THR A 316 9.61 9.73 -1.81
N SER A 317 8.99 8.62 -1.39
CA SER A 317 7.63 8.31 -1.85
C SER A 317 6.58 9.22 -1.22
N LEU A 318 5.45 9.37 -1.90
CA LEU A 318 4.26 10.02 -1.32
C LEU A 318 3.69 9.18 -0.16
N PRO A 319 3.05 9.82 0.84
CA PRO A 319 2.44 9.09 1.95
C PRO A 319 1.26 8.24 1.46
N ARG A 320 1.27 6.96 1.83
CA ARG A 320 0.12 6.05 1.69
C ARG A 320 -0.52 5.82 3.05
N LEU A 321 -1.83 6.05 3.16
CA LEU A 321 -2.57 5.92 4.41
C LEU A 321 -3.37 4.61 4.46
N LEU A 322 -3.40 3.96 5.62
CA LEU A 322 -4.17 2.75 5.90
C LEU A 322 -4.82 2.84 7.29
N GLY A 323 -6.06 2.37 7.46
CA GLY A 323 -6.71 2.23 8.76
C GLY A 323 -7.34 3.53 9.33
N GLY A 324 -7.22 3.73 10.65
CA GLY A 324 -7.67 4.94 11.35
C GLY A 324 -9.12 4.98 11.84
N ARG A 325 -9.88 3.90 11.68
CA ARG A 325 -11.33 3.85 12.00
C ARG A 325 -11.63 2.73 12.98
N ASP A 326 -12.77 2.80 13.66
CA ASP A 326 -13.28 1.73 14.54
C ASP A 326 -12.26 1.22 15.57
N GLY A 327 -11.59 2.16 16.26
CA GLY A 327 -10.56 1.85 17.25
C GLY A 327 -9.27 1.30 16.64
N ARG A 328 -9.03 1.50 15.34
CA ARG A 328 -7.76 1.14 14.68
C ARG A 328 -6.83 2.33 14.53
N ALA A 329 -5.53 2.05 14.56
CA ALA A 329 -4.49 3.03 14.28
C ALA A 329 -4.47 3.37 12.78
N THR A 330 -4.07 4.59 12.46
CA THR A 330 -3.73 5.01 11.10
C THR A 330 -2.27 4.72 10.84
N LEU A 331 -1.96 4.00 9.77
CA LEU A 331 -0.60 3.75 9.32
C LEU A 331 -0.29 4.64 8.12
N ILE A 332 0.84 5.35 8.18
CA ILE A 332 1.40 6.09 7.06
C ILE A 332 2.65 5.37 6.60
N LEU A 333 2.67 4.94 5.34
CA LEU A 333 3.79 4.23 4.72
C LEU A 333 4.55 5.16 3.78
N ARG A 334 5.88 5.15 3.85
CA ARG A 334 6.77 5.84 2.90
C ARG A 334 8.07 5.06 2.68
N ASN A 335 8.56 5.05 1.45
CA ASN A 335 9.84 4.44 1.08
C ASN A 335 10.97 5.47 1.24
N ALA A 336 12.10 5.00 1.76
CA ALA A 336 13.34 5.74 1.90
C ALA A 336 14.28 5.37 0.75
N GLN A 337 14.98 6.36 0.19
CA GLN A 337 15.92 6.12 -0.91
C GLN A 337 17.24 5.55 -0.38
N ASN A 338 17.59 4.32 -0.77
CA ASN A 338 18.91 3.77 -0.45
C ASN A 338 19.98 4.27 -1.43
N GLY A 339 21.04 4.89 -0.90
CA GLY A 339 22.19 5.32 -1.70
C GLY A 339 22.98 4.13 -2.24
N ALA A 340 22.97 3.97 -3.58
CA ALA A 340 23.83 3.09 -4.38
C ALA A 340 23.77 1.56 -4.11
N THR A 341 23.32 0.84 -5.13
CA THR A 341 23.66 -0.57 -5.47
C THR A 341 22.89 -1.76 -4.87
N ASP A 342 21.73 -1.58 -4.23
CA ASP A 342 20.78 -2.72 -4.06
C ASP A 342 19.32 -2.22 -4.07
N THR A 343 18.46 -2.90 -4.83
CA THR A 343 17.07 -2.52 -5.19
C THR A 343 16.06 -2.70 -4.07
N THR A 344 16.41 -2.45 -2.80
CA THR A 344 15.44 -2.52 -1.70
C THR A 344 15.51 -1.27 -0.87
N ASP A 345 14.67 -0.29 -1.22
CA ASP A 345 14.35 0.87 -0.39
C ASP A 345 13.77 0.39 0.96
N ALA A 346 14.26 0.94 2.08
CA ALA A 346 13.67 0.68 3.39
C ALA A 346 12.32 1.41 3.49
N THR A 347 11.27 0.74 3.98
CA THR A 347 9.96 1.40 4.17
C THR A 347 9.79 1.83 5.62
N GLY A 348 9.62 3.13 5.83
CA GLY A 348 9.17 3.68 7.10
C GLY A 348 7.67 3.51 7.29
N ILE A 349 7.26 3.28 8.53
CA ILE A 349 5.87 3.19 8.96
C ILE A 349 5.66 4.12 10.16
N LEU A 350 4.79 5.11 10.01
CA LEU A 350 4.30 5.89 11.15
C LEU A 350 2.90 5.40 11.52
N ALA A 351 2.77 4.76 12.68
CA ALA A 351 1.49 4.38 13.25
C ALA A 351 0.98 5.49 14.18
N LEU A 352 -0.27 5.90 14.02
CA LEU A 352 -0.90 7.00 14.74
C LEU A 352 -2.20 6.50 15.38
N ASN A 353 -2.39 6.71 16.67
CA ASN A 353 -3.72 6.58 17.25
C ASN A 353 -4.50 7.86 16.92
N PRO A 354 -5.61 7.82 16.14
CA PRO A 354 -6.40 9.02 15.84
C PRO A 354 -7.21 9.52 17.06
N SER A 355 -7.61 8.64 17.98
CA SER A 355 -8.41 8.99 19.16
C SER A 355 -7.57 9.65 20.24
N ALA A 356 -8.11 10.70 20.86
CA ALA A 356 -7.49 11.35 22.02
C ALA A 356 -7.86 10.69 23.35
N THR A 357 -8.82 9.76 23.36
CA THR A 357 -9.42 9.22 24.59
C THR A 357 -9.41 7.70 24.68
N ALA A 358 -9.26 6.98 23.57
CA ALA A 358 -9.30 5.52 23.51
C ALA A 358 -8.01 4.94 22.90
N PRO A 359 -7.56 3.75 23.33
CA PRO A 359 -6.46 3.07 22.67
C PRO A 359 -6.85 2.65 21.24
N ALA A 360 -5.86 2.49 20.37
CA ALA A 360 -6.07 2.07 18.99
C ALA A 360 -5.20 0.87 18.63
N HIS A 361 -5.78 -0.12 17.95
CA HIS A 361 -5.08 -1.33 17.54
C HIS A 361 -4.49 -1.19 16.13
N ILE A 362 -3.26 -1.66 15.93
CA ILE A 362 -2.60 -1.74 14.62
C ILE A 362 -3.12 -2.98 13.89
N ASP A 363 -3.89 -2.79 12.83
CA ASP A 363 -4.41 -3.89 12.02
C ASP A 363 -3.37 -4.37 11.00
N TRP A 364 -2.53 -5.32 11.42
CA TRP A 364 -1.52 -5.94 10.55
C TRP A 364 -2.13 -6.77 9.41
N ASP A 365 -3.37 -7.26 9.53
CA ASP A 365 -4.03 -7.96 8.43
C ASP A 365 -4.43 -6.98 7.32
N ALA A 366 -4.94 -5.82 7.68
CA ALA A 366 -5.24 -4.76 6.72
C ALA A 366 -3.96 -4.15 6.12
N ALA A 367 -2.86 -4.12 6.87
CA ALA A 367 -1.59 -3.58 6.40
C ALA A 367 -0.84 -4.51 5.44
N ALA A 368 -0.88 -5.84 5.66
CA ALA A 368 -0.04 -6.81 4.97
C ALA A 368 0.02 -6.67 3.44
N PRO A 369 -1.10 -6.47 2.70
CA PRO A 369 -1.07 -6.30 1.25
C PRO A 369 -0.36 -5.03 0.76
N SER A 370 0.10 -4.17 1.68
CA SER A 370 0.78 -2.91 1.38
C SER A 370 2.20 -2.84 1.95
N LEU A 371 2.68 -3.89 2.62
CA LEU A 371 4.01 -3.93 3.22
C LEU A 371 4.99 -4.71 2.33
N PRO A 372 6.20 -4.18 2.07
CA PRO A 372 7.26 -4.94 1.39
C PRO A 372 7.78 -6.10 2.26
N PRO A 373 8.51 -7.07 1.68
CA PRO A 373 9.20 -8.11 2.45
C PRO A 373 10.20 -7.52 3.45
N GLY A 374 10.17 -8.01 4.68
CA GLY A 374 11.21 -7.71 5.66
C GLY A 374 10.78 -7.86 7.11
N ASP A 375 11.69 -7.51 8.02
CA ASP A 375 11.40 -7.45 9.44
C ASP A 375 10.88 -6.07 9.83
N ILE A 376 9.71 -6.04 10.48
CA ILE A 376 9.17 -4.82 11.06
C ILE A 376 9.90 -4.58 12.38
N LEU A 377 10.76 -3.57 12.39
CA LEU A 377 11.57 -3.20 13.54
C LEU A 377 11.10 -1.84 14.10
N PRO A 378 10.97 -1.71 15.42
CA PRO A 378 10.73 -0.41 16.02
C PRO A 378 11.98 0.48 15.84
N GLN A 379 11.80 1.69 15.32
CA GLN A 379 12.90 2.66 15.23
C GLN A 379 12.92 3.58 16.45
N ARG A 380 11.77 4.20 16.79
CA ARG A 380 11.59 5.06 17.97
C ARG A 380 10.11 5.46 18.12
N VAL A 381 9.77 6.06 19.25
CA VAL A 381 8.43 6.50 19.68
C VAL A 381 7.54 5.34 20.17
N THR A 382 7.30 5.35 21.48
CA THR A 382 6.61 4.38 22.37
C THR A 382 7.44 3.24 22.96
N ASP A 383 7.12 2.92 24.23
CA ASP A 383 7.70 1.82 24.99
C ASP A 383 7.53 0.49 24.23
N ALA A 384 8.58 -0.32 24.18
CA ALA A 384 8.61 -1.63 23.52
C ALA A 384 7.41 -2.58 23.77
N PRO A 385 6.67 -2.54 24.91
CA PRO A 385 5.47 -3.35 25.12
C PRO A 385 4.30 -3.05 24.16
N ALA A 386 4.16 -1.81 23.67
CA ALA A 386 3.02 -1.39 22.84
C ALA A 386 2.97 -2.15 21.49
N LEU A 387 4.14 -2.38 20.87
CA LEU A 387 4.28 -3.16 19.64
C LEU A 387 3.98 -4.65 19.83
N ALA A 388 4.40 -5.24 20.95
CA ALA A 388 4.11 -6.64 21.25
C ALA A 388 2.60 -6.89 21.38
N SER A 389 1.86 -5.90 21.89
CA SER A 389 0.38 -5.91 21.96
C SER A 389 -0.33 -5.35 20.72
N ALA A 390 0.42 -4.87 19.71
CA ALA A 390 -0.10 -4.15 18.54
C ALA A 390 -1.12 -3.04 18.89
N THR A 391 -0.93 -2.33 20.01
CA THR A 391 -1.89 -1.35 20.53
C THR A 391 -1.18 -0.06 20.91
N LEU A 392 -1.72 1.07 20.47
CA LEU A 392 -1.24 2.42 20.76
C LEU A 392 -2.12 3.09 21.83
N PRO A 393 -1.54 3.72 22.87
CA PRO A 393 -2.28 4.55 23.81
C PRO A 393 -3.01 5.73 23.13
N PRO A 394 -4.01 6.34 23.78
CA PRO A 394 -4.69 7.54 23.28
C PRO A 394 -3.72 8.64 22.86
N ALA A 395 -3.95 9.24 21.69
CA ALA A 395 -3.14 10.29 21.06
C ALA A 395 -1.66 9.95 20.80
N ASP A 396 -1.25 8.69 20.95
CA ASP A 396 0.14 8.27 20.79
C ASP A 396 0.49 7.92 19.34
N CYS A 397 1.77 7.70 19.08
CA CYS A 397 2.29 7.29 17.78
C CYS A 397 3.54 6.43 17.89
N ALA A 398 3.80 5.57 16.90
CA ALA A 398 5.01 4.74 16.85
C ALA A 398 5.67 4.80 15.48
N LEU A 399 6.99 4.96 15.44
CA LEU A 399 7.77 4.91 14.20
C LEU A 399 8.48 3.55 14.09
N LEU A 400 8.20 2.87 12.98
CA LEU A 400 8.74 1.56 12.63
C LEU A 400 9.45 1.68 11.28
N ALA A 401 10.33 0.72 11.01
CA ALA A 401 10.87 0.52 9.68
C ALA A 401 10.82 -0.96 9.32
N ILE A 402 10.69 -1.23 8.03
CA ILE A 402 10.88 -2.56 7.48
C ILE A 402 12.32 -2.67 7.04
N SER A 403 13.08 -3.52 7.75
CA SER A 403 14.41 -3.92 7.32
C SER A 403 14.25 -4.99 6.23
N PRO A 404 14.73 -4.73 4.98
CA PRO A 404 14.63 -5.71 3.91
C PRO A 404 15.28 -7.04 4.30
N MET A 405 14.66 -8.14 3.88
CA MET A 405 15.23 -9.47 4.04
C MET A 405 15.43 -10.11 2.66
N PRO A 406 16.53 -10.85 2.45
CA PRO A 406 16.76 -11.52 1.17
C PRO A 406 15.65 -12.56 0.94
N PRO A 407 15.17 -12.70 -0.30
CA PRO A 407 14.18 -13.73 -0.59
C PRO A 407 14.79 -15.13 -0.45
N VAL A 408 13.94 -16.12 -0.27
CA VAL A 408 14.33 -17.54 -0.17
C VAL A 408 14.59 -18.07 -1.57
N ARG A 409 15.86 -18.39 -1.87
CA ARG A 409 16.32 -18.85 -3.21
C ARG A 409 16.47 -20.37 -3.32
N GLU A 410 15.71 -21.12 -2.54
CA GLU A 410 15.61 -22.56 -2.75
C GLU A 410 14.55 -22.87 -3.81
N ALA A 411 14.86 -23.82 -4.70
CA ALA A 411 13.83 -24.36 -5.58
C ALA A 411 12.75 -25.04 -4.71
N SER A 412 11.49 -24.63 -4.89
CA SER A 412 10.36 -25.27 -4.20
C SER A 412 10.38 -26.78 -4.47
N ARG A 413 10.66 -27.57 -3.44
CA ARG A 413 10.57 -29.02 -3.52
C ARG A 413 9.11 -29.40 -3.34
N HIS A 414 8.53 -30.03 -4.36
CA HIS A 414 7.23 -30.67 -4.18
C HIS A 414 7.44 -32.03 -3.53
N PRO A 415 6.95 -32.25 -2.30
CA PRO A 415 7.04 -33.57 -1.69
C PRO A 415 6.30 -34.60 -2.54
N GLY A 416 6.79 -35.85 -2.51
CA GLY A 416 6.14 -36.97 -3.18
C GLY A 416 4.75 -37.28 -2.61
N PRO A 417 3.96 -38.16 -3.26
CA PRO A 417 2.67 -38.58 -2.73
C PRO A 417 2.84 -39.15 -1.32
N ARG A 418 2.03 -38.65 -0.37
CA ARG A 418 2.01 -39.15 1.02
C ARG A 418 1.65 -40.63 1.02
N THR A 419 2.53 -41.46 1.57
CA THR A 419 2.19 -42.83 1.97
C THR A 419 1.49 -42.78 3.32
N GLU A 420 0.32 -43.43 3.44
CA GLU A 420 -0.41 -43.56 4.71
C GLU A 420 0.48 -44.20 5.78
N GLY A 421 1.07 -43.37 6.64
CA GLY A 421 1.89 -43.78 7.79
C GLY A 421 1.14 -43.72 9.12
N GLY A 422 -0.20 -43.79 9.11
CA GLY A 422 -1.03 -43.58 10.30
C GLY A 422 -1.14 -44.78 11.25
N ALA A 423 -0.63 -45.96 10.88
CA ALA A 423 -0.73 -47.15 11.71
C ALA A 423 0.38 -47.20 12.77
N GLY A 424 0.29 -46.38 13.83
CA GLY A 424 1.20 -46.52 14.98
C GLY A 424 1.30 -45.37 15.99
N LEU A 425 0.58 -44.25 15.83
CA LEU A 425 0.71 -43.07 16.71
C LEU A 425 -0.44 -43.02 17.75
N ARG A 426 -0.13 -42.69 19.01
CA ARG A 426 -1.12 -42.56 20.10
C ARG A 426 -2.01 -41.32 19.95
N ILE A 427 -1.46 -40.24 19.38
CA ILE A 427 -2.18 -38.99 19.11
C ILE A 427 -2.36 -38.86 17.61
N ALA A 428 -3.61 -38.71 17.16
CA ALA A 428 -3.95 -38.49 15.76
C ALA A 428 -4.00 -36.99 15.44
N ILE A 429 -3.45 -36.63 14.28
CA ILE A 429 -3.47 -35.26 13.73
C ILE A 429 -4.15 -35.34 12.37
N GLU A 430 -5.34 -34.77 12.27
CA GLU A 430 -6.22 -34.89 11.11
C GLU A 430 -6.66 -33.52 10.59
N SER A 431 -7.26 -33.51 9.39
CA SER A 431 -7.92 -32.33 8.79
C SER A 431 -7.11 -31.02 8.82
N VAL A 432 -5.80 -31.10 8.60
CA VAL A 432 -4.91 -29.93 8.62
C VAL A 432 -5.26 -28.99 7.47
N SER A 433 -5.51 -27.72 7.78
CA SER A 433 -5.84 -26.67 6.83
C SER A 433 -5.12 -25.36 7.18
N PRO A 434 -4.80 -24.49 6.21
CA PRO A 434 -5.04 -24.63 4.78
C PRO A 434 -4.10 -25.66 4.14
N ALA A 435 -4.58 -26.34 3.09
CA ALA A 435 -3.79 -27.34 2.37
C ALA A 435 -4.29 -27.49 0.93
N VAL A 436 -3.35 -27.62 -0.02
CA VAL A 436 -3.67 -27.93 -1.42
C VAL A 436 -3.30 -29.38 -1.70
N ASN A 437 -4.30 -30.18 -2.10
CA ASN A 437 -4.14 -31.61 -2.33
C ASN A 437 -3.47 -32.31 -1.12
N ASP A 438 -4.04 -32.10 0.07
CA ASP A 438 -3.58 -32.70 1.34
C ASP A 438 -2.11 -32.39 1.69
N GLY A 439 -1.63 -31.21 1.29
CA GLY A 439 -0.26 -30.75 1.54
C GLY A 439 0.76 -31.15 0.47
N ALA A 440 0.33 -31.75 -0.64
CA ALA A 440 1.24 -32.10 -1.74
C ALA A 440 1.71 -30.90 -2.57
N LEU A 441 0.96 -29.80 -2.56
CA LEU A 441 1.25 -28.58 -3.32
C LEU A 441 1.14 -27.35 -2.41
N PRO A 442 1.88 -26.27 -2.71
CA PRO A 442 1.88 -25.09 -1.86
C PRO A 442 0.54 -24.39 -1.88
N ILE A 443 0.09 -23.97 -0.69
CA ILE A 443 -0.83 -22.83 -0.59
C ILE A 443 -0.08 -21.55 -1.00
N LYS A 444 -0.80 -20.50 -1.37
CA LYS A 444 -0.22 -19.21 -1.74
C LYS A 444 -0.70 -18.11 -0.81
N CYS A 445 0.22 -17.25 -0.40
CA CYS A 445 -0.06 -16.02 0.32
C CYS A 445 0.89 -14.91 -0.15
N VAL A 446 0.79 -13.73 0.44
CA VAL A 446 1.82 -12.68 0.32
C VAL A 446 2.56 -12.49 1.63
N VAL A 447 3.70 -11.79 1.57
CA VAL A 447 4.45 -11.39 2.76
C VAL A 447 3.55 -10.67 3.77
N HIS A 448 3.84 -10.88 5.06
CA HIS A 448 3.08 -10.38 6.20
C HIS A 448 1.63 -10.88 6.32
N GLU A 449 1.08 -11.58 5.34
CA GLU A 449 -0.27 -12.16 5.42
C GLU A 449 -0.36 -13.19 6.54
N ARG A 450 -1.42 -13.13 7.34
CA ARG A 450 -1.64 -14.09 8.42
C ARG A 450 -2.14 -15.41 7.86
N ILE A 451 -1.36 -16.47 8.06
CA ILE A 451 -1.78 -17.84 7.76
C ILE A 451 -2.33 -18.45 9.04
N VAL A 452 -3.63 -18.76 9.04
CA VAL A 452 -4.32 -19.44 10.13
C VAL A 452 -4.29 -20.94 9.86
N VAL A 453 -3.50 -21.68 10.65
CA VAL A 453 -3.43 -23.14 10.56
C VAL A 453 -4.37 -23.75 11.59
N GLN A 454 -5.17 -24.71 11.14
CA GLN A 454 -6.06 -25.48 11.98
C GLN A 454 -5.85 -26.99 11.76
N ALA A 455 -6.07 -27.78 12.79
CA ALA A 455 -5.98 -29.24 12.75
C ALA A 455 -6.90 -29.86 13.80
N ASP A 456 -7.34 -31.09 13.57
CA ASP A 456 -8.08 -31.89 14.54
C ASP A 456 -7.06 -32.73 15.32
N LEU A 457 -7.01 -32.58 16.65
CA LEU A 457 -6.06 -33.30 17.52
C LEU A 457 -6.81 -34.24 18.45
N LEU A 458 -6.57 -35.54 18.31
CA LEU A 458 -7.33 -36.59 19.00
C LEU A 458 -6.41 -37.54 19.77
N MET A 459 -6.84 -37.95 20.96
CA MET A 459 -6.16 -38.95 21.81
C MET A 459 -7.19 -39.79 22.54
N ASP A 460 -6.84 -41.02 22.90
CA ASP A 460 -7.66 -41.87 23.77
C ASP A 460 -7.74 -41.31 25.22
N GLY A 461 -8.86 -41.56 25.91
CA GLY A 461 -9.06 -41.18 27.31
C GLY A 461 -9.63 -39.77 27.51
N HIS A 462 -9.43 -39.22 28.71
CA HIS A 462 -9.90 -37.87 29.13
C HIS A 462 -8.72 -36.93 29.45
N ASP A 463 -7.51 -37.37 29.13
CA ASP A 463 -6.27 -36.65 29.36
C ASP A 463 -6.15 -35.45 28.40
N ARG A 464 -5.39 -34.42 28.81
CA ARG A 464 -5.24 -33.18 28.03
C ARG A 464 -4.16 -33.33 26.96
N ILE A 465 -4.39 -32.68 25.82
CA ILE A 465 -3.47 -32.62 24.68
C ILE A 465 -2.90 -31.20 24.62
N ALA A 466 -1.63 -31.10 24.28
CA ALA A 466 -1.01 -29.85 23.84
C ALA A 466 -0.58 -30.02 22.38
N GLY A 467 -0.61 -28.92 21.65
CA GLY A 467 -0.11 -28.89 20.28
C GLY A 467 0.64 -27.60 19.98
N GLU A 468 1.48 -27.66 18.96
CA GLU A 468 2.18 -26.51 18.42
C GLU A 468 2.22 -26.55 16.89
N LEU A 469 2.13 -25.37 16.32
CA LEU A 469 2.46 -25.09 14.94
C LEU A 469 3.96 -24.80 14.85
N ARG A 470 4.67 -25.56 14.02
CA ARG A 470 6.06 -25.30 13.68
C ARG A 470 6.13 -24.76 12.26
N TRP A 471 6.82 -23.65 12.03
CA TRP A 471 6.99 -23.08 10.68
C TRP A 471 8.41 -22.53 10.47
N ARG A 472 8.83 -22.38 9.20
CA ARG A 472 10.13 -21.81 8.81
C ARG A 472 10.16 -21.39 7.34
N ALA A 473 11.15 -20.58 6.97
CA ALA A 473 11.56 -20.47 5.56
C ALA A 473 12.31 -21.75 5.13
N ALA A 474 12.25 -22.14 3.86
CA ALA A 474 12.82 -23.40 3.40
C ALA A 474 14.35 -23.50 3.58
N ASP A 475 15.06 -22.36 3.56
CA ASP A 475 16.50 -22.25 3.78
C ASP A 475 16.90 -22.19 5.27
N GLU A 476 15.95 -22.21 6.20
CA GLU A 476 16.19 -22.19 7.64
C GLU A 476 16.28 -23.60 8.22
N SER A 477 17.27 -23.84 9.08
CA SER A 477 17.38 -25.13 9.79
C SER A 477 16.50 -25.19 11.05
N GLY A 478 16.20 -24.05 11.67
CA GLY A 478 15.42 -23.95 12.89
C GLY A 478 13.92 -23.77 12.62
N TRP A 479 13.08 -24.33 13.51
CA TRP A 479 11.65 -24.12 13.48
C TRP A 479 11.24 -23.01 14.44
N SER A 480 10.46 -22.05 13.94
CA SER A 480 9.64 -21.17 14.78
C SER A 480 8.45 -21.96 15.31
N ARG A 481 8.08 -21.76 16.59
CA ARG A 481 7.03 -22.53 17.27
C ARG A 481 5.95 -21.60 17.81
N VAL A 482 4.69 -21.95 17.57
CA VAL A 482 3.52 -21.21 18.06
C VAL A 482 2.56 -22.22 18.70
N PRO A 483 2.19 -22.08 19.99
CA PRO A 483 1.22 -22.97 20.62
C PRO A 483 -0.12 -22.96 19.88
N LEU A 484 -0.74 -24.13 19.74
CA LEU A 484 -2.10 -24.28 19.25
C LEU A 484 -3.09 -24.01 20.39
N ALA A 485 -4.17 -23.32 20.07
CA ALA A 485 -5.31 -23.08 20.96
C ALA A 485 -6.52 -23.90 20.51
N LEU A 486 -7.19 -24.55 21.46
CA LEU A 486 -8.46 -25.25 21.20
C LEU A 486 -9.54 -24.23 20.82
N VAL A 487 -10.18 -24.42 19.68
CA VAL A 487 -11.27 -23.59 19.17
C VAL A 487 -12.61 -24.18 19.62
N THR A 488 -12.90 -25.42 19.23
CA THR A 488 -14.09 -26.19 19.62
C THR A 488 -13.94 -27.64 19.17
N ASN A 489 -14.55 -28.61 19.85
CA ASN A 489 -14.65 -30.01 19.43
C ASN A 489 -13.36 -30.58 18.79
N ASP A 490 -12.28 -30.61 19.55
CA ASP A 490 -10.95 -31.09 19.13
C ASP A 490 -10.33 -30.37 17.92
N ARG A 491 -10.90 -29.25 17.47
CA ARG A 491 -10.34 -28.35 16.47
C ARG A 491 -9.40 -27.36 17.13
N TRP A 492 -8.14 -27.39 16.74
CA TRP A 492 -7.09 -26.52 17.27
C TRP A 492 -6.63 -25.52 16.21
N GLN A 493 -6.11 -24.37 16.64
CA GLN A 493 -5.69 -23.29 15.76
C GLN A 493 -4.46 -22.53 16.27
N ALA A 494 -3.57 -22.16 15.34
CA ALA A 494 -2.50 -21.18 15.54
C ALA A 494 -2.33 -20.36 14.26
N SER A 495 -1.52 -19.31 14.31
CA SER A 495 -1.23 -18.53 13.11
C SER A 495 0.20 -17.98 13.10
N PHE A 496 0.70 -17.72 11.91
CA PHE A 496 2.01 -17.08 11.68
C PHE A 496 1.96 -16.11 10.50
N ARG A 497 3.00 -15.29 10.36
CA ARG A 497 3.17 -14.34 9.26
C ARG A 497 4.56 -14.50 8.64
N PRO A 498 4.67 -15.04 7.42
CA PRO A 498 5.95 -15.10 6.73
C PRO A 498 6.41 -13.68 6.37
N ARG A 499 7.73 -13.46 6.39
CA ARG A 499 8.33 -12.12 6.21
C ARG A 499 9.18 -12.01 4.94
N ARG A 500 9.51 -13.15 4.33
CA ARG A 500 10.36 -13.27 3.15
C ARG A 500 9.54 -13.79 1.96
N ILE A 501 9.91 -13.37 0.75
CA ILE A 501 9.37 -13.95 -0.48
C ILE A 501 10.03 -15.31 -0.72
N GLY A 502 9.28 -16.28 -1.25
CA GLY A 502 9.77 -17.60 -1.64
C GLY A 502 9.19 -18.75 -0.80
N PRO A 503 9.78 -19.96 -0.90
CA PRO A 503 9.22 -21.15 -0.27
C PRO A 503 9.37 -21.14 1.26
N HIS A 504 8.26 -21.44 1.93
CA HIS A 504 8.14 -21.65 3.37
C HIS A 504 7.41 -22.97 3.62
N GLU A 505 7.44 -23.43 4.86
CA GLU A 505 6.72 -24.66 5.24
C GLU A 505 6.27 -24.63 6.70
N PHE A 506 5.23 -25.41 7.00
CA PHE A 506 4.75 -25.62 8.36
C PHE A 506 4.39 -27.08 8.65
N GLN A 507 4.37 -27.45 9.91
CA GLN A 507 3.94 -28.76 10.39
C GLN A 507 3.20 -28.61 11.73
N VAL A 508 2.33 -29.58 12.01
CA VAL A 508 1.58 -29.63 13.28
C VAL A 508 2.19 -30.74 14.13
N ALA A 509 2.49 -30.42 15.38
CA ALA A 509 2.93 -31.38 16.38
C ALA A 509 1.96 -31.36 17.57
N ALA A 510 1.71 -32.53 18.16
CA ALA A 510 0.84 -32.69 19.30
C ALA A 510 1.38 -33.76 20.25
N TRP A 511 1.19 -33.58 21.56
CA TRP A 511 1.68 -34.48 22.59
C TRP A 511 0.73 -34.53 23.79
N PHE A 512 0.90 -35.55 24.62
CA PHE A 512 0.18 -35.69 25.88
C PHE A 512 0.70 -34.66 26.87
N ASP A 513 -0.22 -33.83 27.36
CA ASP A 513 0.07 -32.74 28.24
C ASP A 513 -0.03 -33.16 29.71
N VAL A 514 1.10 -33.65 30.23
CA VAL A 514 1.19 -34.17 31.59
C VAL A 514 0.80 -33.11 32.62
N TRP A 515 1.27 -31.87 32.44
CA TRP A 515 1.05 -30.81 33.42
C TRP A 515 -0.36 -30.25 33.39
N GLU A 516 -0.95 -30.01 32.21
CA GLU A 516 -2.33 -29.51 32.14
C GLU A 516 -3.34 -30.56 32.59
N THR A 517 -3.08 -31.84 32.32
CA THR A 517 -3.91 -32.94 32.86
C THR A 517 -3.88 -32.92 34.38
N TYR A 518 -2.68 -32.87 34.97
CA TYR A 518 -2.51 -32.71 36.42
C TYR A 518 -3.20 -31.45 36.96
N ARG A 519 -3.03 -30.31 36.29
CA ARG A 519 -3.58 -29.00 36.70
C ARG A 519 -5.11 -29.04 36.72
N HIS A 520 -5.72 -29.62 35.69
CA HIS A 520 -7.16 -29.81 35.60
C HIS A 520 -7.68 -30.73 36.72
N ASP A 521 -6.99 -31.85 36.97
CA ASP A 521 -7.41 -32.81 37.99
C ASP A 521 -7.37 -32.21 39.41
N ILE A 522 -6.29 -31.52 39.77
CA ILE A 522 -6.19 -30.87 41.09
C ILE A 522 -7.18 -29.71 41.23
N GLU A 523 -7.44 -28.97 40.16
CA GLU A 523 -8.46 -27.89 40.14
C GLU A 523 -9.85 -28.46 40.41
N VAL A 524 -10.28 -29.48 39.68
CA VAL A 524 -11.61 -30.10 39.84
C VAL A 524 -11.76 -30.71 41.24
N LYS A 525 -10.75 -31.43 41.72
CA LYS A 525 -10.76 -32.05 43.05
C LYS A 525 -10.81 -31.00 44.17
N HIS A 526 -10.04 -29.91 44.03
CA HIS A 526 -10.04 -28.83 45.01
C HIS A 526 -11.41 -28.14 45.09
N HIS A 527 -12.02 -27.80 43.96
CA HIS A 527 -13.36 -27.21 43.92
C HIS A 527 -14.44 -28.15 44.48
N ALA A 528 -14.26 -29.48 44.33
CA ALA A 528 -15.14 -30.48 44.91
C ALA A 528 -14.93 -30.73 46.42
N GLY A 529 -13.96 -30.05 47.05
CA GLY A 529 -13.63 -30.24 48.46
C GLY A 529 -12.97 -31.59 48.77
N VAL A 530 -12.39 -32.23 47.76
CA VAL A 530 -11.64 -33.49 47.91
C VAL A 530 -10.26 -33.18 48.51
N ASP A 531 -9.75 -34.09 49.33
CA ASP A 531 -8.39 -34.00 49.88
C ASP A 531 -7.35 -34.15 48.76
N VAL A 532 -6.66 -33.05 48.43
CA VAL A 532 -5.67 -32.96 47.34
C VAL A 532 -4.21 -33.10 47.80
N ARG A 533 -3.96 -33.66 49.00
CA ARG A 533 -2.59 -33.83 49.53
C ARG A 533 -1.69 -34.66 48.63
N LEU A 534 -2.24 -35.70 47.98
CA LEU A 534 -1.48 -36.56 47.10
C LEU A 534 -1.12 -35.86 45.79
N GLU A 535 -2.08 -35.14 45.22
CA GLU A 535 -1.92 -34.36 44.01
C GLU A 535 -0.85 -33.28 44.20
N VAL A 536 -0.79 -32.60 45.35
CA VAL A 536 0.31 -31.65 45.63
C VAL A 536 1.68 -32.34 45.59
N VAL A 537 1.79 -33.58 46.09
CA VAL A 537 3.04 -34.36 45.99
C VAL A 537 3.37 -34.71 44.53
N GLU A 538 2.38 -35.10 43.74
CA GLU A 538 2.53 -35.37 42.30
C GLU A 538 3.03 -34.13 41.55
N GLY A 539 2.43 -32.95 41.81
CA GLY A 539 2.86 -31.68 41.25
C GLY A 539 4.32 -31.34 41.58
N VAL A 540 4.75 -31.54 42.82
CA VAL A 540 6.16 -31.35 43.23
C VAL A 540 7.11 -32.28 42.46
N LEU A 541 6.70 -33.52 42.20
CA LEU A 541 7.51 -34.46 41.42
C LEU A 541 7.63 -34.01 39.95
N LEU A 542 6.52 -33.59 39.33
CA LEU A 542 6.51 -33.05 37.97
C LEU A 542 7.41 -31.82 37.84
N LEU A 543 7.33 -30.88 38.80
CA LEU A 543 8.17 -29.68 38.85
C LEU A 543 9.66 -30.02 38.95
N ARG A 544 10.04 -30.99 39.80
CA ARG A 544 11.43 -31.44 39.92
C ARG A 544 11.94 -32.09 38.64
N GLU A 545 11.11 -32.87 37.96
CA GLU A 545 11.51 -33.50 36.69
C GLU A 545 11.64 -32.47 35.57
N ALA A 546 10.82 -31.41 35.56
CA ALA A 546 11.00 -30.25 34.67
C ALA A 546 12.30 -29.47 34.97
N GLU A 547 12.58 -29.19 36.26
CA GLU A 547 13.83 -28.54 36.68
C GLU A 547 15.07 -29.35 36.25
N LYS A 548 15.03 -30.68 36.40
CA LYS A 548 16.10 -31.59 35.99
C LYS A 548 16.31 -31.63 34.47
N ARG A 549 15.25 -31.53 33.68
CA ARG A 549 15.34 -31.43 32.21
C ARG A 549 16.08 -30.16 31.78
N ALA A 550 15.78 -29.03 32.42
CA ALA A 550 16.46 -27.77 32.13
C ALA A 550 17.98 -27.80 32.40
N GLY A 551 18.42 -28.56 33.41
CA GLY A 551 19.84 -28.70 33.76
C GLY A 551 20.73 -29.39 32.71
N LYS A 552 20.15 -29.97 31.64
CA LYS A 552 20.88 -30.66 30.57
C LYS A 552 20.98 -29.87 29.26
N GLY A 553 20.41 -28.66 29.20
CA GLY A 553 20.59 -27.71 28.10
C GLY A 553 19.35 -26.85 27.88
N SER A 554 19.42 -25.54 28.15
CA SER A 554 18.58 -24.50 27.51
C SER A 554 18.93 -23.08 27.99
N ASP A 555 18.60 -22.09 27.15
CA ASP A 555 18.49 -20.65 27.45
C ASP A 555 17.25 -20.30 28.31
N ALA A 556 16.59 -21.29 28.95
CA ALA A 556 15.31 -21.13 29.65
C ALA A 556 15.44 -20.63 31.11
N GLY A 557 16.37 -19.71 31.38
CA GLY A 557 16.67 -19.22 32.74
C GLY A 557 15.46 -18.64 33.48
N GLY A 558 14.53 -18.01 32.75
CA GLY A 558 13.29 -17.46 33.29
C GLY A 558 12.33 -18.52 33.82
N SER A 559 12.03 -19.55 33.02
CA SER A 559 11.08 -20.62 33.37
C SER A 559 11.59 -21.50 34.49
N VAL A 560 12.90 -21.75 34.55
CA VAL A 560 13.54 -22.41 35.70
C VAL A 560 13.36 -21.61 36.99
N ALA A 561 13.47 -20.27 36.92
CA ALA A 561 13.25 -19.42 38.09
C ALA A 561 11.79 -19.48 38.59
N VAL A 562 10.81 -19.53 37.67
CA VAL A 562 9.38 -19.71 38.00
C VAL A 562 9.17 -21.04 38.73
N ILE A 563 9.70 -22.15 38.19
CA ILE A 563 9.59 -23.49 38.79
C ILE A 563 10.23 -23.52 40.18
N LYS A 564 11.42 -22.92 40.34
CA LYS A 564 12.09 -22.83 41.66
C LYS A 564 11.29 -22.03 42.68
N ARG A 565 10.66 -20.92 42.27
CA ARG A 565 9.75 -20.15 43.15
C ARG A 565 8.56 -21.00 43.59
N ALA A 566 7.93 -21.73 42.67
CA ALA A 566 6.83 -22.63 43.00
C ALA A 566 7.26 -23.74 43.97
N LEU A 567 8.39 -24.40 43.70
CA LEU A 567 8.96 -25.42 44.60
C LEU A 567 9.28 -24.90 46.00
N ALA A 568 9.66 -23.63 46.15
CA ALA A 568 9.94 -23.00 47.44
C ALA A 568 8.66 -22.67 48.25
N ALA A 569 7.54 -22.41 47.57
CA ALA A 569 6.24 -22.13 48.18
C ALA A 569 5.51 -23.42 48.64
N LEU A 570 5.91 -24.58 48.11
CA LEU A 570 5.29 -25.88 48.40
C LEU A 570 5.93 -26.58 49.61
N PRO A 571 5.20 -27.48 50.30
CA PRO A 571 5.73 -28.19 51.47
C PRO A 571 7.05 -28.92 51.18
N LYS A 572 8.03 -28.80 52.09
CA LYS A 572 9.31 -29.52 51.98
C LYS A 572 9.09 -31.02 52.17
N ALA A 573 9.06 -31.75 51.06
CA ALA A 573 9.06 -33.20 51.04
C ALA A 573 10.27 -33.80 51.79
N LYS A 574 10.03 -34.67 52.79
CA LYS A 574 11.08 -35.54 53.37
C LYS A 574 11.24 -36.83 52.55
N PRO A 575 12.48 -37.34 52.37
CA PRO A 575 12.74 -38.47 51.50
C PRO A 575 12.12 -39.78 52.01
N ASN A 576 11.38 -40.48 51.14
CA ASN A 576 10.88 -41.84 51.31
C ASN A 576 11.67 -42.79 50.40
N ALA A 577 12.12 -43.94 50.91
CA ALA A 577 12.94 -44.92 50.19
C ALA A 577 12.26 -45.60 48.97
N LYS A 578 10.94 -45.46 48.77
CA LYS A 578 10.21 -46.01 47.61
C LYS A 578 9.72 -44.97 46.59
N THR A 579 9.38 -43.74 47.01
CA THR A 579 8.77 -42.70 46.14
C THR A 579 9.43 -41.32 46.27
N GLY A 580 10.36 -41.11 47.19
CA GLY A 580 11.09 -39.84 47.37
C GLY A 580 10.36 -38.73 48.15
N VAL A 581 9.07 -38.88 48.51
CA VAL A 581 8.28 -37.87 49.27
C VAL A 581 7.31 -38.55 50.26
N THR A 582 7.08 -37.96 51.45
CA THR A 582 6.02 -38.37 52.41
C THR A 582 4.92 -37.30 52.49
N LEU A 583 3.65 -37.72 52.59
CA LEU A 583 2.49 -36.84 52.82
C LEU A 583 2.66 -36.11 54.16
N GLY A 584 2.51 -34.78 54.18
CA GLY A 584 2.41 -34.02 55.42
C GLY A 584 1.05 -34.25 56.09
N ASP A 585 1.00 -34.21 57.42
CA ASP A 585 -0.24 -34.43 58.17
C ASP A 585 -1.26 -33.29 57.97
N SER A 586 -0.80 -32.08 57.63
CA SER A 586 -1.65 -30.91 57.38
C SER A 586 -2.12 -30.84 55.91
N PRO A 587 -3.40 -30.48 55.66
CA PRO A 587 -3.88 -30.22 54.30
C PRO A 587 -3.14 -29.03 53.67
N PRO A 588 -2.97 -29.01 52.33
CA PRO A 588 -2.38 -27.89 51.62
C PRO A 588 -3.24 -26.63 51.76
N THR A 589 -2.60 -25.46 51.76
CA THR A 589 -3.32 -24.18 51.81
C THR A 589 -3.84 -23.78 50.43
N ASP A 590 -4.89 -22.96 50.39
CA ASP A 590 -5.43 -22.44 49.13
C ASP A 590 -4.36 -21.68 48.32
N ASP A 591 -3.48 -20.93 48.98
CA ASP A 591 -2.34 -20.26 48.33
C ASP A 591 -1.38 -21.24 47.64
N GLN A 592 -1.13 -22.41 48.24
CA GLN A 592 -0.25 -23.44 47.66
C GLN A 592 -0.89 -24.05 46.40
N ILE A 593 -2.19 -24.27 46.43
CA ILE A 593 -2.96 -24.77 45.29
C ILE A 593 -3.00 -23.69 44.19
N ALA A 594 -3.25 -22.42 44.55
CA ALA A 594 -3.24 -21.30 43.62
C ALA A 594 -1.88 -21.14 42.91
N HIS A 595 -0.77 -21.40 43.59
CA HIS A 595 0.55 -21.44 42.95
C HIS A 595 0.68 -22.55 41.89
N LEU A 596 0.21 -23.77 42.19
CA LEU A 596 0.20 -24.91 41.26
C LEU A 596 -0.70 -24.66 40.04
N LEU A 597 -1.81 -23.95 40.23
CA LEU A 597 -2.77 -23.60 39.18
C LEU A 597 -2.37 -22.36 38.36
N SER A 598 -1.33 -21.64 38.77
CA SER A 598 -1.00 -20.34 38.19
C SER A 598 -0.65 -20.41 36.69
N PRO A 599 -1.15 -19.48 35.85
CA PRO A 599 -0.84 -19.44 34.42
C PRO A 599 0.66 -19.27 34.13
N GLU A 600 1.37 -18.52 34.98
CA GLU A 600 2.83 -18.31 34.85
C GLU A 600 3.58 -19.65 34.98
N LEU A 601 3.21 -20.49 35.96
CA LEU A 601 3.81 -21.79 36.15
C LEU A 601 3.42 -22.77 35.04
N ALA A 602 2.16 -22.76 34.60
CA ALA A 602 1.72 -23.60 33.48
C ALA A 602 2.51 -23.30 32.20
N ARG A 603 2.78 -22.03 31.89
CA ARG A 603 3.64 -21.64 30.76
C ARG A 603 5.09 -22.10 30.93
N ALA A 604 5.66 -21.93 32.12
CA ALA A 604 7.02 -22.38 32.41
C ALA A 604 7.16 -23.92 32.30
N MET A 605 6.14 -24.67 32.74
CA MET A 605 6.09 -26.13 32.62
C MET A 605 5.92 -26.57 31.17
N ARG A 606 5.11 -25.85 30.36
CA ARG A 606 4.98 -26.09 28.92
C ARG A 606 6.31 -25.94 28.18
N GLU A 607 7.09 -24.90 28.49
CA GLU A 607 8.40 -24.66 27.85
C GLU A 607 9.44 -25.75 28.15
N LEU A 608 9.26 -26.52 29.23
CA LEU A 608 10.17 -27.58 29.70
C LEU A 608 9.52 -28.97 29.65
N ASP A 609 8.46 -29.11 28.87
CA ASP A 609 7.72 -30.36 28.69
C ASP A 609 8.58 -31.43 27.99
N ALA A 610 8.26 -32.71 28.21
CA ALA A 610 8.99 -33.86 27.66
C ALA A 610 8.37 -34.31 26.34
N HIS A 611 7.21 -33.75 25.98
CA HIS A 611 6.44 -34.09 24.78
C HIS A 611 6.16 -35.61 24.73
N ALA A 612 5.52 -36.13 25.78
CA ALA A 612 5.20 -37.55 25.86
C ALA A 612 4.25 -37.95 24.72
N PHE A 613 4.57 -39.05 24.03
CA PHE A 613 3.80 -39.55 22.87
C PHE A 613 3.67 -38.53 21.72
N GLU A 614 4.68 -37.68 21.52
CA GLU A 614 4.67 -36.69 20.44
C GLU A 614 4.37 -37.33 19.08
N SER A 615 3.34 -36.79 18.43
CA SER A 615 2.99 -37.01 17.04
C SER A 615 3.29 -35.74 16.24
N VAL A 616 3.83 -35.90 15.05
CA VAL A 616 4.08 -34.80 14.11
C VAL A 616 3.56 -35.21 12.75
N THR A 617 2.99 -34.26 11.99
CA THR A 617 2.58 -34.52 10.61
C THR A 617 3.76 -35.07 9.79
N PRO A 618 3.60 -36.17 9.02
CA PRO A 618 4.72 -36.90 8.42
C PRO A 618 5.61 -36.09 7.46
N GLU A 619 5.00 -35.15 6.73
CA GLU A 619 5.66 -34.26 5.78
C GLU A 619 5.20 -32.83 6.05
N PRO A 620 6.09 -31.83 6.01
CA PRO A 620 5.71 -30.42 6.09
C PRO A 620 4.75 -30.01 4.98
N PHE A 621 3.83 -29.11 5.30
CA PHE A 621 2.92 -28.47 4.35
C PHE A 621 3.63 -27.28 3.70
N PRO A 622 3.79 -27.28 2.36
CA PRO A 622 4.49 -26.20 1.66
C PRO A 622 3.62 -24.94 1.54
N VAL A 623 4.29 -23.79 1.55
CA VAL A 623 3.72 -22.45 1.40
C VAL A 623 4.56 -21.67 0.40
N TRP A 624 3.93 -21.06 -0.60
CA TRP A 624 4.57 -20.11 -1.49
C TRP A 624 4.18 -18.69 -1.10
N VAL A 625 5.17 -17.86 -0.76
CA VAL A 625 4.97 -16.48 -0.34
C VAL A 625 5.41 -15.54 -1.46
N ASP A 626 4.47 -14.82 -2.05
CA ASP A 626 4.75 -13.81 -3.08
C ASP A 626 4.91 -12.40 -2.48
N ARG A 627 5.41 -11.47 -3.28
CA ARG A 627 5.27 -10.03 -3.04
C ARG A 627 3.81 -9.55 -3.18
N PRO A 628 3.42 -8.41 -2.58
CA PRO A 628 2.02 -7.97 -2.55
C PRO A 628 1.37 -7.78 -3.94
N GLU A 629 2.13 -7.38 -4.96
CA GLU A 629 1.63 -7.12 -6.32
C GLU A 629 1.06 -8.39 -7.00
N ALA A 630 1.42 -9.58 -6.47
CA ALA A 630 0.81 -10.85 -6.86
C ALA A 630 -0.70 -10.91 -6.58
N CYS A 631 -1.20 -10.16 -5.60
CA CYS A 631 -2.62 -10.09 -5.21
C CYS A 631 -3.29 -8.76 -5.55
N HIS A 632 -2.52 -7.67 -5.65
CA HIS A 632 -3.04 -6.33 -5.91
C HIS A 632 -2.27 -5.61 -7.01
N SER A 633 -2.89 -5.44 -8.17
CA SER A 633 -2.38 -4.60 -9.26
C SER A 633 -3.47 -4.28 -10.27
N ALA A 634 -3.37 -3.12 -10.92
CA ALA A 634 -4.15 -2.71 -12.07
C ALA A 634 -3.28 -2.74 -13.34
N TRP A 635 -3.70 -3.49 -14.36
CA TRP A 635 -2.92 -3.72 -15.59
C TRP A 635 -3.50 -2.94 -16.78
N TYR A 636 -2.62 -2.28 -17.54
CA TYR A 636 -2.96 -1.62 -18.79
C TYR A 636 -2.21 -2.29 -19.95
N GLU A 637 -2.94 -2.94 -20.85
CA GLU A 637 -2.39 -3.54 -22.08
C GLU A 637 -2.45 -2.53 -23.22
N LEU A 638 -1.31 -2.29 -23.89
CA LEU A 638 -1.26 -1.48 -25.12
C LEU A 638 -0.31 -2.06 -26.15
N PHE A 639 -0.52 -1.70 -27.42
CA PHE A 639 0.38 -2.05 -28.51
C PHE A 639 1.35 -0.87 -28.76
N PRO A 640 2.67 -1.05 -28.56
CA PRO A 640 3.65 0.02 -28.77
C PRO A 640 3.59 0.63 -30.18
N ARG A 641 3.36 -0.23 -31.18
CA ARG A 641 3.29 0.16 -32.59
C ARG A 641 2.15 1.13 -32.92
N SER A 642 1.14 1.29 -32.06
CA SER A 642 0.02 2.19 -32.29
C SER A 642 0.11 3.50 -31.51
N GLN A 643 1.18 3.73 -30.74
CA GLN A 643 1.29 4.90 -29.87
C GLN A 643 1.83 6.15 -30.59
N ALA A 644 2.18 6.06 -31.87
CA ALA A 644 2.60 7.22 -32.64
C ALA A 644 1.49 8.27 -32.74
N ARG A 645 1.83 9.55 -32.53
CA ARG A 645 0.90 10.68 -32.70
C ARG A 645 0.43 10.84 -34.14
N GLU A 646 1.30 10.54 -35.10
CA GLU A 646 1.02 10.65 -36.54
C GLU A 646 0.24 9.41 -37.02
N PRO A 647 -1.01 9.56 -37.52
CA PRO A 647 -1.79 8.43 -38.00
C PRO A 647 -1.07 7.66 -39.13
N GLY A 648 -1.07 6.33 -39.04
CA GLY A 648 -0.43 5.46 -40.02
C GLY A 648 1.07 5.26 -39.84
N ARG A 649 1.73 6.00 -38.93
CA ARG A 649 3.12 5.76 -38.54
C ARG A 649 3.20 4.62 -37.52
N HIS A 650 4.16 3.72 -37.70
CA HIS A 650 4.49 2.73 -36.67
C HIS A 650 5.12 3.40 -35.46
N GLY A 651 4.57 3.17 -34.27
CA GLY A 651 5.09 3.65 -33.00
C GLY A 651 6.37 2.96 -32.57
N THR A 652 7.11 3.63 -31.69
CA THR A 652 8.37 3.20 -31.08
C THR A 652 8.22 3.11 -29.56
N PHE A 653 9.24 2.63 -28.85
CA PHE A 653 9.24 2.68 -27.38
C PHE A 653 9.20 4.11 -26.82
N ASP A 654 9.79 5.09 -27.51
CA ASP A 654 9.75 6.49 -27.06
C ASP A 654 8.31 7.07 -27.16
N ASP A 655 7.52 6.64 -28.16
CA ASP A 655 6.09 7.00 -28.23
C ASP A 655 5.29 6.42 -27.05
N VAL A 656 5.68 5.25 -26.53
CA VAL A 656 5.09 4.68 -25.31
C VAL A 656 5.50 5.49 -24.07
N ILE A 657 6.75 5.94 -24.00
CA ILE A 657 7.24 6.80 -22.89
C ILE A 657 6.39 8.07 -22.79
N GLU A 658 6.05 8.70 -23.92
CA GLU A 658 5.16 9.87 -23.93
C GLU A 658 3.74 9.57 -23.39
N ARG A 659 3.30 8.31 -23.46
CA ARG A 659 1.97 7.85 -23.00
C ARG A 659 1.94 7.53 -21.50
N LEU A 660 3.08 7.24 -20.86
CA LEU A 660 3.16 6.80 -19.46
C LEU A 660 2.50 7.77 -18.45
N PRO A 661 2.65 9.10 -18.54
CA PRO A 661 2.02 10.01 -17.59
C PRO A 661 0.49 9.86 -17.53
N ASP A 662 -0.15 9.63 -18.68
CA ASP A 662 -1.61 9.49 -18.78
C ASP A 662 -2.11 8.15 -18.22
N ILE A 663 -1.37 7.07 -18.47
CA ILE A 663 -1.64 5.74 -17.91
C ILE A 663 -1.47 5.79 -16.40
N ARG A 664 -0.42 6.47 -15.93
CA ARG A 664 -0.14 6.63 -14.50
C ARG A 664 -1.20 7.46 -13.79
N GLU A 665 -1.73 8.50 -14.44
CA GLU A 665 -2.86 9.31 -13.95
C GLU A 665 -4.13 8.47 -13.75
N MET A 666 -4.36 7.47 -14.61
CA MET A 666 -5.44 6.49 -14.42
C MET A 666 -5.21 5.51 -13.27
N GLY A 667 -4.02 5.51 -12.65
CA GLY A 667 -3.71 4.68 -11.49
C GLY A 667 -3.41 3.23 -11.83
N PHE A 668 -2.83 2.95 -12.99
CA PHE A 668 -2.32 1.62 -13.32
C PHE A 668 -0.93 1.38 -12.71
N ASP A 669 -0.68 0.12 -12.33
CA ASP A 669 0.56 -0.35 -11.70
C ASP A 669 1.43 -1.14 -12.67
N VAL A 670 0.84 -1.72 -13.72
CA VAL A 670 1.53 -2.61 -14.66
C VAL A 670 1.24 -2.20 -16.09
N LEU A 671 2.29 -1.99 -16.87
CA LEU A 671 2.25 -1.83 -18.33
C LEU A 671 2.50 -3.19 -18.98
N TYR A 672 1.46 -3.75 -19.60
CA TYR A 672 1.53 -5.03 -20.31
C TYR A 672 1.66 -4.80 -21.82
N LEU A 673 2.72 -5.36 -22.41
CA LEU A 673 2.95 -5.32 -23.85
C LEU A 673 2.70 -6.70 -24.49
N PRO A 674 1.97 -6.77 -25.62
CA PRO A 674 2.04 -7.90 -26.54
C PRO A 674 3.48 -8.19 -26.98
N PRO A 675 3.75 -9.31 -27.68
CA PRO A 675 5.10 -9.63 -28.11
C PRO A 675 5.79 -8.46 -28.85
N ILE A 676 6.98 -8.10 -28.40
CA ILE A 676 7.79 -6.97 -28.93
C ILE A 676 8.88 -7.43 -29.91
N HIS A 677 8.78 -8.68 -30.37
CA HIS A 677 9.80 -9.39 -31.14
C HIS A 677 9.57 -9.22 -32.65
N PRO A 678 10.59 -9.49 -33.49
CA PRO A 678 10.44 -9.44 -34.95
C PRO A 678 9.27 -10.29 -35.44
N ILE A 679 8.50 -9.79 -36.41
CA ILE A 679 7.29 -10.46 -36.92
C ILE A 679 7.56 -11.14 -38.28
N GLY A 680 7.19 -12.42 -38.39
CA GLY A 680 7.35 -13.22 -39.61
C GLY A 680 6.66 -12.63 -40.85
N LEU A 681 7.20 -12.91 -42.04
CA LEU A 681 6.68 -12.43 -43.33
C LEU A 681 5.86 -13.52 -44.04
N ARG A 682 6.27 -14.78 -43.90
CA ARG A 682 5.61 -15.94 -44.52
C ARG A 682 4.28 -16.23 -43.85
N ASN A 683 3.24 -16.34 -44.67
CA ASN A 683 1.84 -16.50 -44.24
C ASN A 683 1.35 -15.41 -43.28
N ARG A 684 1.99 -14.23 -43.29
CA ARG A 684 1.58 -13.08 -42.48
C ARG A 684 0.10 -12.77 -42.72
N LYS A 685 -0.62 -12.51 -41.64
CA LYS A 685 -2.02 -12.08 -41.68
C LYS A 685 -2.14 -10.58 -41.95
N GLY A 686 -3.08 -10.20 -42.81
CA GLY A 686 -3.44 -8.80 -43.08
C GLY A 686 -4.59 -8.31 -42.17
N PRO A 687 -5.04 -7.05 -42.35
CA PRO A 687 -6.13 -6.44 -41.61
C PRO A 687 -7.36 -7.34 -41.50
N ASN A 688 -8.09 -7.23 -40.38
CA ASN A 688 -9.25 -8.06 -40.06
C ASN A 688 -8.98 -9.59 -40.18
N ASN A 689 -7.79 -10.05 -39.80
CA ASN A 689 -7.39 -11.46 -39.80
C ASN A 689 -7.40 -12.10 -41.21
N SER A 690 -7.17 -11.29 -42.26
CA SER A 690 -7.06 -11.76 -43.65
C SER A 690 -5.88 -12.73 -43.82
N LEU A 691 -6.06 -13.77 -44.64
CA LEU A 691 -4.98 -14.70 -45.00
C LEU A 691 -3.98 -14.10 -46.00
N ILE A 692 -4.29 -12.93 -46.56
CA ILE A 692 -3.46 -12.23 -47.53
C ILE A 692 -3.09 -10.89 -46.91
N ALA A 693 -1.80 -10.70 -46.64
CA ALA A 693 -1.21 -9.43 -46.22
C ALA A 693 -0.69 -8.63 -47.42
N GLY A 694 -0.96 -7.33 -47.44
CA GLY A 694 -0.31 -6.35 -48.30
C GLY A 694 1.14 -6.07 -47.87
N PRO A 695 1.89 -5.30 -48.68
CA PRO A 695 3.32 -5.03 -48.44
C PRO A 695 3.58 -4.21 -47.16
N ASP A 696 2.63 -3.37 -46.77
CA ASP A 696 2.75 -2.46 -45.62
C ASP A 696 2.05 -3.00 -44.35
N ASP A 697 1.40 -4.17 -44.45
CA ASP A 697 0.67 -4.77 -43.32
C ASP A 697 1.63 -5.25 -42.24
N VAL A 698 1.33 -4.84 -41.00
CA VAL A 698 2.19 -5.05 -39.83
C VAL A 698 2.12 -6.48 -39.27
N GLY A 699 1.08 -7.23 -39.60
CA GLY A 699 0.91 -8.61 -39.14
C GLY A 699 0.60 -8.74 -37.65
N SER A 700 0.49 -9.99 -37.20
CA SER A 700 0.26 -10.34 -35.79
C SER A 700 1.57 -10.33 -35.00
N PRO A 701 1.67 -9.60 -33.87
CA PRO A 701 2.84 -9.67 -32.99
C PRO A 701 3.12 -11.09 -32.47
N TYR A 702 2.08 -11.93 -32.37
CA TYR A 702 2.18 -13.31 -31.93
C TYR A 702 2.84 -14.24 -32.97
N ALA A 703 3.07 -13.77 -34.20
CA ALA A 703 3.85 -14.48 -35.22
C ALA A 703 5.35 -14.19 -35.08
N ILE A 704 5.89 -14.57 -33.91
CA ILE A 704 7.25 -14.25 -33.46
C ILE A 704 8.30 -14.94 -34.34
N GLY A 705 9.27 -14.17 -34.82
CA GLY A 705 10.45 -14.63 -35.51
C GLY A 705 10.54 -14.15 -36.95
N SER A 706 11.68 -13.54 -37.30
CA SER A 706 12.08 -13.23 -38.67
C SER A 706 13.59 -13.48 -38.84
N ALA A 707 14.16 -13.03 -39.96
CA ALA A 707 15.62 -13.00 -40.11
C ALA A 707 16.33 -12.09 -39.09
N ASP A 708 15.60 -11.16 -38.46
CA ASP A 708 16.15 -10.19 -37.51
C ASP A 708 16.20 -10.72 -36.05
N GLY A 709 15.65 -11.91 -35.78
CA GLY A 709 15.74 -12.57 -34.48
C GLY A 709 14.46 -13.29 -34.04
N GLY A 710 14.48 -13.80 -32.80
CA GLY A 710 13.41 -14.57 -32.17
C GLY A 710 12.92 -13.96 -30.85
N HIS A 711 12.62 -14.80 -29.86
CA HIS A 711 12.06 -14.40 -28.55
C HIS A 711 12.95 -13.53 -27.66
N ASP A 712 14.24 -13.38 -27.99
CA ASP A 712 15.23 -12.56 -27.30
C ASP A 712 15.64 -11.31 -28.09
N ALA A 713 14.95 -11.04 -29.21
CA ALA A 713 15.18 -9.89 -30.07
C ALA A 713 14.03 -8.86 -29.99
N ILE A 714 14.31 -7.63 -30.41
CA ILE A 714 13.35 -6.53 -30.53
C ILE A 714 12.97 -6.35 -32.00
N GLU A 715 11.68 -6.15 -32.28
CA GLU A 715 11.18 -5.75 -33.62
C GLU A 715 11.89 -4.46 -34.06
N PRO A 716 12.63 -4.46 -35.19
CA PRO A 716 13.43 -3.30 -35.60
C PRO A 716 12.64 -2.00 -35.73
N LYS A 717 11.34 -2.06 -36.07
CA LYS A 717 10.49 -0.86 -36.14
C LYS A 717 10.12 -0.27 -34.77
N LEU A 718 10.23 -1.02 -33.68
CA LEU A 718 10.04 -0.51 -32.31
C LEU A 718 11.29 0.18 -31.77
N GLY A 719 12.47 -0.23 -32.24
CA GLY A 719 13.77 0.30 -31.83
C GLY A 719 14.77 -0.82 -31.53
N SER A 720 15.68 -0.54 -30.61
CA SER A 720 16.73 -1.42 -30.10
C SER A 720 16.47 -1.84 -28.65
N LEU A 721 17.29 -2.77 -28.14
CA LEU A 721 17.25 -3.14 -26.72
C LEU A 721 17.51 -1.93 -25.79
N GLN A 722 18.35 -0.98 -26.20
CA GLN A 722 18.61 0.22 -25.38
C GLN A 722 17.39 1.15 -25.31
N ASP A 723 16.58 1.19 -26.37
CA ASP A 723 15.32 1.93 -26.40
C ASP A 723 14.28 1.26 -25.49
N PHE A 724 14.24 -0.08 -25.49
CA PHE A 724 13.41 -0.83 -24.52
C PHE A 724 13.85 -0.56 -23.06
N LEU A 725 15.15 -0.56 -22.76
CA LEU A 725 15.65 -0.24 -21.42
C LEU A 725 15.34 1.20 -20.99
N ARG A 726 15.22 2.14 -21.93
CA ARG A 726 14.68 3.49 -21.61
C ARG A 726 13.22 3.42 -21.19
N LEU A 727 12.39 2.64 -21.88
CA LEU A 727 10.99 2.44 -21.50
C LEU A 727 10.87 1.77 -20.12
N VAL A 728 11.67 0.73 -19.84
CA VAL A 728 11.68 0.06 -18.52
C VAL A 728 11.99 1.08 -17.41
N ARG A 729 13.04 1.89 -17.56
CA ARG A 729 13.38 2.94 -16.59
C ARG A 729 12.28 4.00 -16.46
N ALA A 730 11.72 4.45 -17.58
CA ALA A 730 10.65 5.45 -17.53
C ALA A 730 9.38 4.91 -16.85
N ALA A 731 9.04 3.64 -17.05
CA ALA A 731 7.93 3.00 -16.34
C ALA A 731 8.20 2.94 -14.83
N ASP A 732 9.40 2.54 -14.42
CA ASP A 732 9.84 2.50 -13.02
C ASP A 732 9.83 3.89 -12.37
N ASP A 733 10.32 4.93 -13.06
CA ASP A 733 10.25 6.33 -12.61
C ASP A 733 8.80 6.81 -12.39
N HIS A 734 7.84 6.22 -13.10
CA HIS A 734 6.40 6.45 -12.89
C HIS A 734 5.77 5.51 -11.85
N GLY A 735 6.53 4.58 -11.27
CA GLY A 735 6.07 3.56 -10.33
C GLY A 735 5.21 2.48 -10.99
N MET A 736 5.51 2.13 -12.24
CA MET A 736 4.85 1.06 -13.00
C MET A 736 5.82 -0.05 -13.37
N GLU A 737 5.37 -1.30 -13.30
CA GLU A 737 6.14 -2.46 -13.71
C GLU A 737 5.88 -2.86 -15.15
N MET A 738 6.89 -3.43 -15.80
CA MET A 738 6.77 -4.00 -17.14
C MET A 738 6.31 -5.46 -17.08
N ALA A 739 5.25 -5.77 -17.82
CA ALA A 739 4.83 -7.13 -18.13
C ALA A 739 4.99 -7.43 -19.63
N LEU A 740 5.62 -8.55 -19.97
CA LEU A 740 5.76 -9.00 -21.35
C LEU A 740 4.91 -10.24 -21.62
N ASP A 741 4.36 -10.31 -22.82
CA ASP A 741 3.78 -11.55 -23.33
C ASP A 741 4.88 -12.61 -23.57
N PHE A 742 4.63 -13.83 -23.10
CA PHE A 742 5.47 -14.99 -23.37
C PHE A 742 4.67 -16.06 -24.13
N ALA A 743 4.72 -15.95 -25.47
CA ALA A 743 4.09 -16.89 -26.39
C ALA A 743 5.07 -17.95 -26.91
N ILE A 744 4.91 -19.19 -26.46
CA ILE A 744 5.71 -20.32 -26.94
C ILE A 744 5.14 -20.84 -28.27
N GLN A 745 5.56 -20.17 -29.34
CA GLN A 745 5.27 -20.48 -30.74
C GLN A 745 6.23 -19.70 -31.64
N CYS A 746 6.32 -20.09 -32.90
CA CYS A 746 7.21 -19.48 -33.87
C CYS A 746 6.45 -19.17 -35.15
N SER A 747 6.77 -18.06 -35.80
CA SER A 747 6.45 -17.87 -37.21
C SER A 747 7.21 -18.90 -38.05
N PRO A 748 6.77 -19.19 -39.28
CA PRO A 748 7.53 -20.01 -40.20
C PRO A 748 8.96 -19.49 -40.47
N ASP A 749 9.25 -18.21 -40.24
CA ASP A 749 10.54 -17.59 -40.53
C ASP A 749 11.47 -17.50 -39.32
N HIS A 750 11.04 -18.00 -38.15
CA HIS A 750 11.82 -17.95 -36.92
C HIS A 750 13.15 -18.74 -37.04
N PRO A 751 14.29 -18.21 -36.54
CA PRO A 751 15.61 -18.85 -36.66
C PRO A 751 15.67 -20.30 -36.16
N TRP A 752 14.99 -20.61 -35.06
CA TRP A 752 14.88 -21.98 -34.52
C TRP A 752 14.37 -23.02 -35.52
N LEU A 753 13.62 -22.67 -36.58
CA LEU A 753 13.21 -23.65 -37.59
C LEU A 753 14.40 -24.19 -38.39
N ALA A 754 15.39 -23.34 -38.64
CA ALA A 754 16.63 -23.72 -39.32
C ALA A 754 17.66 -24.32 -38.34
N GLU A 755 17.81 -23.72 -37.16
CA GLU A 755 18.82 -24.10 -36.17
C GLU A 755 18.44 -25.36 -35.37
N HIS A 756 17.15 -25.53 -35.10
CA HIS A 756 16.59 -26.57 -34.23
C HIS A 756 15.36 -27.25 -34.86
N PRO A 757 15.47 -27.83 -36.07
CA PRO A 757 14.34 -28.44 -36.75
C PRO A 757 13.70 -29.57 -35.94
N ASP A 758 14.43 -30.23 -35.03
CA ASP A 758 13.92 -31.30 -34.18
C ASP A 758 13.04 -30.82 -33.01
N TRP A 759 12.99 -29.52 -32.76
CA TRP A 759 12.02 -28.91 -31.83
C TRP A 759 10.62 -28.86 -32.43
N PHE A 760 10.43 -29.09 -33.73
CA PHE A 760 9.14 -28.98 -34.41
C PHE A 760 8.61 -30.33 -34.90
N SER A 761 7.30 -30.39 -35.10
CA SER A 761 6.63 -31.57 -35.66
C SER A 761 6.44 -31.41 -37.16
N TRP A 762 7.28 -32.09 -37.94
CA TRP A 762 7.21 -32.11 -39.40
C TRP A 762 6.25 -33.20 -39.89
N ARG A 763 5.47 -32.88 -40.92
CA ARG A 763 4.66 -33.86 -41.64
C ARG A 763 5.56 -34.73 -42.54
N PRO A 764 5.07 -35.91 -43.00
CA PRO A 764 5.85 -36.80 -43.86
C PRO A 764 6.33 -36.17 -45.18
N ASP A 765 5.61 -35.16 -45.68
CA ASP A 765 5.95 -34.40 -46.88
C ASP A 765 6.94 -33.24 -46.63
N GLY A 766 7.41 -33.08 -45.39
CA GLY A 766 8.32 -32.01 -44.99
C GLY A 766 7.62 -30.67 -44.70
N SER A 767 6.29 -30.60 -44.72
CA SER A 767 5.55 -29.39 -44.31
C SER A 767 5.31 -29.34 -42.80
N LEU A 768 5.05 -28.15 -42.25
CA LEU A 768 4.69 -27.96 -40.84
C LEU A 768 3.17 -27.93 -40.66
N ARG A 769 2.70 -28.42 -39.50
CA ARG A 769 1.33 -28.14 -39.06
C ARG A 769 1.31 -26.76 -38.41
N TYR A 770 0.53 -25.84 -38.99
CA TYR A 770 0.25 -24.56 -38.35
C TYR A 770 -0.54 -24.77 -37.05
N ALA A 771 -0.48 -23.80 -36.13
CA ALA A 771 -1.14 -23.91 -34.83
C ALA A 771 -2.66 -23.72 -34.95
N GLU A 772 -3.42 -24.42 -34.10
CA GLU A 772 -4.87 -24.29 -34.01
C GLU A 772 -5.29 -24.29 -32.54
N ASN A 773 -6.30 -23.48 -32.21
CA ASN A 773 -7.07 -23.58 -30.97
C ASN A 773 -8.56 -23.63 -31.37
N PRO A 774 -9.09 -24.82 -31.72
CA PRO A 774 -10.36 -24.94 -32.43
C PRO A 774 -11.50 -24.14 -31.77
N PRO A 775 -12.26 -23.32 -32.54
CA PRO A 775 -12.25 -23.24 -34.00
C PRO A 775 -11.20 -22.28 -34.62
N LYS A 776 -10.40 -21.56 -33.81
CA LYS A 776 -9.39 -20.60 -34.30
C LYS A 776 -8.22 -21.31 -35.02
N LYS A 777 -7.84 -20.78 -36.18
CA LYS A 777 -6.69 -21.23 -36.99
C LYS A 777 -5.64 -20.13 -37.11
N TYR A 778 -4.38 -20.51 -36.97
CA TYR A 778 -3.25 -19.60 -36.97
C TYR A 778 -2.21 -20.04 -38.00
N GLN A 779 -2.47 -19.74 -39.27
CA GLN A 779 -1.65 -20.14 -40.42
C GLN A 779 -0.26 -19.47 -40.46
N ASP A 780 -0.12 -18.38 -39.72
CA ASP A 780 1.05 -17.54 -39.53
C ASP A 780 2.01 -18.07 -38.44
N ILE A 781 1.66 -19.14 -37.73
CA ILE A 781 2.49 -19.72 -36.65
C ILE A 781 2.52 -21.25 -36.64
N VAL A 782 3.59 -21.78 -36.06
CA VAL A 782 3.82 -23.20 -35.80
C VAL A 782 4.19 -23.41 -34.33
N ASN A 783 3.77 -24.55 -33.78
CA ASN A 783 4.05 -24.91 -32.38
C ASN A 783 5.33 -25.73 -32.25
N VAL A 784 6.08 -25.48 -31.18
CA VAL A 784 7.15 -26.38 -30.74
C VAL A 784 6.56 -27.69 -30.22
N SER A 785 7.36 -28.74 -30.29
CA SER A 785 7.05 -30.10 -29.84
C SER A 785 7.79 -30.39 -28.55
N PHE A 786 7.08 -30.46 -27.42
CA PHE A 786 7.69 -30.70 -26.10
C PHE A 786 8.09 -32.17 -25.85
N TYR A 787 7.39 -33.13 -26.46
CA TYR A 787 7.66 -34.56 -26.30
C TYR A 787 7.90 -35.25 -27.64
N GLY A 788 8.85 -36.18 -27.67
CA GLY A 788 9.26 -36.91 -28.88
C GLY A 788 9.56 -38.37 -28.56
N SER A 789 9.94 -39.13 -29.59
CA SER A 789 10.36 -40.53 -29.40
C SER A 789 11.53 -40.63 -28.39
N PRO A 790 11.72 -41.77 -27.69
CA PRO A 790 12.76 -41.93 -26.67
C PRO A 790 14.18 -41.46 -27.08
N PRO A 791 14.66 -41.68 -28.32
CA PRO A 791 15.98 -41.18 -28.77
C PRO A 791 16.11 -39.65 -28.80
N ARG A 792 14.98 -38.92 -28.82
CA ARG A 792 14.93 -37.45 -28.89
C ARG A 792 14.78 -36.79 -27.52
N ARG A 793 14.67 -37.55 -26.42
CA ARG A 793 14.38 -37.02 -25.07
C ARG A 793 15.41 -36.00 -24.57
N ALA A 794 16.71 -36.26 -24.77
CA ALA A 794 17.78 -35.34 -24.36
C ALA A 794 17.72 -33.97 -25.06
N ARG A 795 17.30 -33.93 -26.33
CA ARG A 795 17.19 -32.70 -27.12
C ARG A 795 16.00 -31.84 -26.72
N LYS A 796 14.98 -32.45 -26.10
CA LYS A 796 13.78 -31.74 -25.63
C LYS A 796 14.00 -31.04 -24.29
N LEU A 797 14.99 -31.48 -23.51
CA LEU A 797 15.51 -30.70 -22.38
C LEU A 797 16.21 -29.43 -22.83
N ALA A 798 16.85 -29.41 -24.01
CA ALA A 798 17.46 -28.19 -24.55
C ALA A 798 16.41 -27.13 -24.89
N LEU A 799 15.25 -27.53 -25.46
CA LEU A 799 14.11 -26.63 -25.66
C LEU A 799 13.62 -26.03 -24.33
N TRP A 800 13.49 -26.84 -23.27
CA TRP A 800 13.03 -26.36 -21.96
C TRP A 800 13.99 -25.30 -21.40
N ARG A 801 15.29 -25.56 -21.49
CA ARG A 801 16.34 -24.61 -21.08
C ARG A 801 16.32 -23.34 -21.92
N ALA A 802 16.24 -23.44 -23.24
CA ALA A 802 16.16 -22.26 -24.12
C ALA A 802 14.97 -21.35 -23.76
N LEU A 803 13.79 -21.94 -23.49
CA LEU A 803 12.61 -21.19 -23.07
C LEU A 803 12.77 -20.55 -21.69
N ARG A 804 13.40 -21.23 -20.74
CA ARG A 804 13.76 -20.66 -19.43
C ARG A 804 14.76 -19.51 -19.60
N ASP A 805 15.77 -19.69 -20.44
CA ASP A 805 16.85 -18.72 -20.65
C ASP A 805 16.32 -17.45 -21.34
N VAL A 806 15.29 -17.55 -22.20
CA VAL A 806 14.54 -16.38 -22.72
C VAL A 806 13.86 -15.60 -21.59
N VAL A 807 13.21 -16.30 -20.65
CA VAL A 807 12.57 -15.63 -19.49
C VAL A 807 13.63 -14.93 -18.64
N LEU A 808 14.72 -15.63 -18.31
CA LEU A 808 15.82 -15.07 -17.51
C LEU A 808 16.51 -13.90 -18.22
N PHE A 809 16.67 -13.95 -19.54
CA PHE A 809 17.20 -12.84 -20.32
C PHE A 809 16.38 -11.56 -20.11
N TRP A 810 15.05 -11.63 -20.22
CA TRP A 810 14.18 -10.47 -20.00
C TRP A 810 14.12 -10.04 -18.53
N VAL A 811 14.26 -10.98 -17.59
CA VAL A 811 14.45 -10.66 -16.17
C VAL A 811 15.71 -9.83 -15.96
N ASP A 812 16.83 -10.17 -16.59
CA ASP A 812 18.06 -9.39 -16.52
C ASP A 812 17.90 -7.98 -17.14
N GLN A 813 16.90 -7.77 -18.00
CA GLN A 813 16.56 -6.45 -18.57
C GLN A 813 15.54 -5.65 -17.74
N GLY A 814 15.15 -6.13 -16.56
CA GLY A 814 14.24 -5.44 -15.65
C GLY A 814 12.76 -5.84 -15.75
N VAL A 815 12.41 -6.84 -16.57
CA VAL A 815 11.04 -7.38 -16.62
C VAL A 815 10.83 -8.30 -15.41
N ARG A 816 9.72 -8.14 -14.68
CA ARG A 816 9.40 -8.98 -13.51
C ARG A 816 8.08 -9.73 -13.65
N ILE A 817 7.36 -9.53 -14.74
CA ILE A 817 6.04 -10.08 -14.94
C ILE A 817 5.93 -10.66 -16.35
N PHE A 818 5.42 -11.88 -16.45
CA PHE A 818 5.18 -12.55 -17.74
C PHE A 818 3.72 -12.97 -17.85
N ARG A 819 3.02 -12.41 -18.85
CA ARG A 819 1.71 -12.91 -19.29
C ARG A 819 1.96 -14.06 -20.24
N VAL A 820 1.66 -15.28 -19.81
CA VAL A 820 1.96 -16.48 -20.59
C VAL A 820 0.77 -16.84 -21.47
N ASP A 821 1.00 -16.88 -22.78
CA ASP A 821 -0.02 -17.17 -23.79
C ASP A 821 -0.40 -18.65 -23.83
N ASN A 822 -1.71 -18.93 -23.73
CA ASN A 822 -2.30 -20.26 -23.87
C ASN A 822 -1.51 -21.40 -23.18
N PRO A 823 -1.15 -21.30 -21.88
CA PRO A 823 -0.26 -22.26 -21.22
C PRO A 823 -0.90 -23.66 -21.12
N HIS A 824 -2.22 -23.75 -21.19
CA HIS A 824 -2.99 -24.99 -21.21
C HIS A 824 -2.72 -25.87 -22.46
N THR A 825 -2.08 -25.33 -23.49
CA THR A 825 -1.66 -26.07 -24.70
C THR A 825 -0.26 -26.66 -24.58
N LYS A 826 0.47 -26.32 -23.50
CA LYS A 826 1.84 -26.78 -23.23
C LYS A 826 1.85 -27.71 -21.99
N PRO A 827 2.85 -28.59 -21.80
CA PRO A 827 2.80 -29.60 -20.75
C PRO A 827 2.87 -29.03 -19.33
N LEU A 828 2.05 -29.56 -18.42
CA LEU A 828 2.08 -29.16 -17.00
C LEU A 828 3.44 -29.35 -16.31
N PRO A 829 4.18 -30.46 -16.52
CA PRO A 829 5.51 -30.62 -15.90
C PRO A 829 6.54 -29.61 -16.40
N PHE A 830 6.40 -29.11 -17.63
CA PHE A 830 7.26 -28.06 -18.16
C PHE A 830 7.05 -26.76 -17.40
N TRP A 831 5.79 -26.34 -17.22
CA TRP A 831 5.49 -25.13 -16.46
C TRP A 831 5.95 -25.23 -15.01
N GLN A 832 5.68 -26.36 -14.36
CA GLN A 832 6.13 -26.59 -13.00
C GLN A 832 7.65 -26.47 -12.86
N TRP A 833 8.40 -27.02 -13.82
CA TRP A 833 9.86 -26.93 -13.83
C TRP A 833 10.36 -25.53 -14.16
N LEU A 834 9.85 -24.88 -15.21
CA LEU A 834 10.31 -23.56 -15.65
C LEU A 834 10.08 -22.52 -14.55
N ILE A 835 8.89 -22.51 -13.95
CA ILE A 835 8.55 -21.56 -12.89
C ILE A 835 9.45 -21.79 -11.68
N ALA A 836 9.65 -23.04 -11.24
CA ALA A 836 10.53 -23.35 -10.13
C ALA A 836 11.99 -22.94 -10.37
N GLU A 837 12.51 -23.09 -11.60
CA GLU A 837 13.87 -22.69 -11.97
C GLU A 837 14.05 -21.16 -12.01
N VAL A 838 13.04 -20.44 -12.51
CA VAL A 838 13.05 -18.97 -12.50
C VAL A 838 12.96 -18.47 -11.08
N HIS A 839 12.02 -18.99 -10.29
CA HIS A 839 11.81 -18.63 -8.88
C HIS A 839 12.98 -18.99 -7.97
N GLY A 840 13.75 -20.04 -8.28
CA GLY A 840 14.99 -20.34 -7.55
C GLY A 840 16.07 -19.26 -7.69
N GLN A 841 15.99 -18.41 -8.72
CA GLN A 841 16.91 -17.30 -8.97
C GLN A 841 16.27 -15.94 -8.66
N HIS A 842 15.03 -15.75 -9.10
CA HIS A 842 14.23 -14.54 -9.01
C HIS A 842 12.81 -14.88 -8.51
N PRO A 843 12.64 -15.14 -7.20
CA PRO A 843 11.36 -15.54 -6.59
C PRO A 843 10.30 -14.42 -6.60
N ASP A 844 10.69 -13.19 -6.94
CA ASP A 844 9.82 -12.03 -7.13
C ASP A 844 9.10 -11.99 -8.49
N VAL A 845 9.51 -12.84 -9.46
CA VAL A 845 8.90 -12.89 -10.79
C VAL A 845 7.48 -13.45 -10.75
N LEU A 846 6.54 -12.78 -11.41
CA LEU A 846 5.14 -13.17 -11.46
C LEU A 846 4.75 -13.74 -12.82
N PHE A 847 3.98 -14.83 -12.81
CA PHE A 847 3.45 -15.45 -14.03
C PHE A 847 1.92 -15.39 -14.05
N LEU A 848 1.35 -14.77 -15.09
CA LEU A 848 -0.08 -14.74 -15.36
C LEU A 848 -0.45 -15.80 -16.41
N SER A 849 -1.31 -16.76 -16.05
CA SER A 849 -1.77 -17.78 -16.99
C SER A 849 -2.97 -17.29 -17.82
N GLU A 850 -2.80 -17.08 -19.13
CA GLU A 850 -3.92 -16.87 -20.04
C GLU A 850 -4.57 -18.20 -20.45
N ALA A 851 -5.38 -18.75 -19.56
CA ALA A 851 -5.97 -20.08 -19.76
C ALA A 851 -7.51 -20.03 -19.79
N PHE A 852 -8.08 -19.65 -20.93
CA PHE A 852 -9.52 -19.79 -21.18
C PHE A 852 -9.87 -21.23 -21.59
N THR A 853 -9.82 -22.14 -20.62
CA THR A 853 -10.06 -23.59 -20.82
C THR A 853 -11.08 -24.10 -19.81
N ARG A 854 -11.15 -25.41 -19.51
CA ARG A 854 -12.06 -25.95 -18.46
C ARG A 854 -11.54 -25.65 -17.04
N PRO A 855 -12.41 -25.52 -16.02
CA PRO A 855 -12.00 -25.04 -14.68
C PRO A 855 -10.89 -25.87 -14.03
N LYS A 856 -10.98 -27.20 -14.12
CA LYS A 856 -9.97 -28.11 -13.53
C LYS A 856 -8.56 -27.89 -14.09
N MET A 857 -8.44 -27.52 -15.37
CA MET A 857 -7.14 -27.22 -15.98
C MET A 857 -6.61 -25.86 -15.51
N MET A 858 -7.48 -24.84 -15.42
CA MET A 858 -7.12 -23.53 -14.88
C MET A 858 -6.59 -23.65 -13.44
N TYR A 859 -7.33 -24.36 -12.58
CA TYR A 859 -6.90 -24.63 -11.21
C TYR A 859 -5.62 -25.46 -11.16
N ARG A 860 -5.43 -26.42 -12.06
CA ARG A 860 -4.18 -27.18 -12.12
C ARG A 860 -2.99 -26.30 -12.50
N LEU A 861 -3.14 -25.35 -13.42
CA LEU A 861 -2.08 -24.40 -13.79
C LEU A 861 -1.70 -23.51 -12.61
N ALA A 862 -2.68 -22.96 -11.89
CA ALA A 862 -2.42 -22.20 -10.68
C ALA A 862 -1.66 -23.04 -9.63
N LYS A 863 -2.07 -24.29 -9.40
CA LYS A 863 -1.42 -25.19 -8.43
C LYS A 863 0.03 -25.58 -8.78
N VAL A 864 0.42 -25.58 -10.06
CA VAL A 864 1.79 -25.94 -10.47
C VAL A 864 2.78 -24.77 -10.45
N GLY A 865 2.31 -23.54 -10.18
CA GLY A 865 3.22 -22.41 -9.94
C GLY A 865 2.74 -21.07 -10.48
N PHE A 866 1.76 -21.02 -11.40
CA PHE A 866 1.30 -19.74 -11.96
C PHE A 866 0.76 -18.81 -10.87
N THR A 867 1.36 -17.64 -10.71
CA THR A 867 1.03 -16.66 -9.68
C THR A 867 -0.42 -16.19 -9.79
N GLN A 868 -0.86 -15.90 -11.01
CA GLN A 868 -2.15 -15.30 -11.33
C GLN A 868 -2.82 -16.05 -12.49
N SER A 869 -4.14 -15.89 -12.63
CA SER A 869 -4.90 -16.56 -13.69
C SER A 869 -5.98 -15.65 -14.29
N TYR A 870 -6.03 -15.58 -15.62
CA TYR A 870 -7.23 -15.11 -16.30
C TYR A 870 -8.45 -15.96 -15.91
N THR A 871 -9.65 -15.42 -16.11
CA THR A 871 -10.89 -15.92 -15.50
C THR A 871 -12.03 -15.97 -16.52
N TYR A 872 -13.18 -16.51 -16.09
CA TYR A 872 -14.40 -16.45 -16.92
C TYR A 872 -15.18 -15.15 -16.77
N PHE A 873 -14.60 -14.12 -16.14
CA PHE A 873 -15.29 -12.88 -15.79
C PHE A 873 -16.07 -12.29 -16.97
N THR A 874 -15.46 -12.19 -18.14
CA THR A 874 -16.08 -11.64 -19.38
C THR A 874 -17.33 -12.38 -19.86
N TRP A 875 -17.52 -13.64 -19.46
CA TRP A 875 -18.69 -14.47 -19.80
C TRP A 875 -19.62 -14.72 -18.60
N ARG A 876 -19.53 -13.88 -17.55
CA ARG A 876 -20.49 -13.84 -16.44
C ARG A 876 -21.15 -12.47 -16.49
N ASN A 877 -22.45 -12.41 -16.77
CA ASN A 877 -23.15 -11.14 -16.99
C ASN A 877 -24.39 -11.02 -16.10
N GLU A 878 -25.10 -12.12 -15.88
CA GLU A 878 -26.29 -12.11 -15.03
C GLU A 878 -25.89 -12.15 -13.55
N ARG A 879 -26.76 -11.60 -12.68
CA ARG A 879 -26.52 -11.51 -11.23
C ARG A 879 -26.12 -12.84 -10.62
N ALA A 880 -26.89 -13.90 -10.91
CA ALA A 880 -26.65 -15.23 -10.35
C ALA A 880 -25.31 -15.82 -10.82
N GLU A 881 -24.93 -15.58 -12.08
CA GLU A 881 -23.65 -16.04 -12.64
C GLU A 881 -22.45 -15.34 -11.98
N LEU A 882 -22.54 -14.02 -11.83
CA LEU A 882 -21.51 -13.20 -11.20
C LEU A 882 -21.37 -13.53 -9.71
N GLN A 883 -22.49 -13.60 -8.98
CA GLN A 883 -22.48 -13.93 -7.55
C GLN A 883 -21.86 -15.31 -7.32
N ALA A 884 -22.33 -16.34 -8.01
CA ALA A 884 -21.81 -17.71 -7.85
C ALA A 884 -20.30 -17.78 -8.17
N TYR A 885 -19.85 -17.07 -9.20
CA TYR A 885 -18.43 -17.08 -9.58
C TYR A 885 -17.55 -16.33 -8.58
N LEU A 886 -18.00 -15.17 -8.08
CA LEU A 886 -17.30 -14.40 -7.05
C LEU A 886 -17.22 -15.18 -5.73
N GLU A 887 -18.28 -15.89 -5.34
CA GLU A 887 -18.30 -16.76 -4.17
C GLU A 887 -17.35 -17.96 -4.34
N GLU A 888 -17.37 -18.64 -5.50
CA GLU A 888 -16.49 -19.78 -5.78
C GLU A 888 -15.00 -19.42 -5.62
N ILE A 889 -14.57 -18.33 -6.24
CA ILE A 889 -13.14 -17.97 -6.28
C ILE A 889 -12.66 -17.30 -4.99
N SER A 890 -13.55 -16.71 -4.19
CA SER A 890 -13.21 -16.00 -2.95
C SER A 890 -13.08 -16.91 -1.73
N GLN A 891 -13.49 -18.17 -1.84
CA GLN A 891 -13.50 -19.15 -0.74
C GLN A 891 -12.50 -20.29 -0.99
N PRO A 892 -11.93 -20.91 0.06
CA PRO A 892 -11.21 -22.17 -0.06
C PRO A 892 -12.13 -23.28 -0.61
N PRO A 893 -11.61 -24.25 -1.37
CA PRO A 893 -10.21 -24.40 -1.75
C PRO A 893 -9.63 -23.43 -2.80
N PRO A 894 -10.38 -22.92 -3.82
CA PRO A 894 -9.80 -22.08 -4.87
C PRO A 894 -8.96 -20.90 -4.36
N ALA A 895 -9.44 -20.17 -3.35
CA ALA A 895 -8.75 -18.99 -2.81
C ALA A 895 -7.32 -19.28 -2.31
N ASP A 896 -7.02 -20.52 -1.91
CA ASP A 896 -5.71 -20.93 -1.35
C ASP A 896 -4.61 -21.07 -2.40
N PHE A 897 -4.95 -21.10 -3.70
CA PHE A 897 -3.96 -21.25 -4.76
C PHE A 897 -4.26 -20.48 -6.05
N PHE A 898 -5.49 -20.03 -6.26
CA PHE A 898 -5.97 -19.36 -7.48
C PHE A 898 -6.18 -17.87 -7.22
N ARG A 899 -5.43 -17.02 -7.93
CA ARG A 899 -5.60 -15.55 -7.88
C ARG A 899 -6.29 -15.06 -9.16
N PRO A 900 -7.58 -14.68 -9.10
CA PRO A 900 -8.37 -14.33 -10.28
C PRO A 900 -7.99 -12.94 -10.81
N HIS A 901 -7.54 -12.86 -12.06
CA HIS A 901 -7.26 -11.61 -12.76
C HIS A 901 -8.42 -11.23 -13.66
N PHE A 902 -9.09 -10.11 -13.35
CA PHE A 902 -10.29 -9.65 -14.03
C PHE A 902 -9.94 -8.64 -15.13
N PHE A 903 -9.52 -9.14 -16.28
CA PHE A 903 -9.49 -8.34 -17.51
C PHE A 903 -10.92 -8.07 -18.00
N VAL A 904 -11.27 -6.80 -18.22
CA VAL A 904 -12.59 -6.37 -18.69
C VAL A 904 -12.77 -6.60 -20.19
N ASN A 905 -11.68 -6.57 -20.95
CA ASN A 905 -11.56 -6.90 -22.36
C ASN A 905 -10.13 -7.41 -22.62
N THR A 906 -9.90 -8.02 -23.78
CA THR A 906 -8.56 -8.34 -24.30
C THR A 906 -8.56 -8.15 -25.82
N PRO A 907 -7.41 -8.10 -26.51
CA PRO A 907 -7.39 -8.02 -27.98
C PRO A 907 -8.14 -9.16 -28.69
N ASP A 908 -8.37 -10.28 -27.99
CA ASP A 908 -9.11 -11.46 -28.47
C ASP A 908 -10.56 -11.51 -28.02
N ILE A 909 -10.94 -10.71 -27.02
CA ILE A 909 -12.24 -10.75 -26.36
C ILE A 909 -12.78 -9.32 -26.25
N ASN A 910 -13.63 -8.97 -27.21
CA ASN A 910 -14.63 -7.91 -27.15
C ASN A 910 -15.94 -8.53 -26.62
N PRO A 911 -16.20 -8.51 -25.30
CA PRO A 911 -17.31 -9.22 -24.69
C PRO A 911 -18.65 -8.82 -25.31
N VAL A 912 -19.52 -9.80 -25.59
CA VAL A 912 -20.84 -9.56 -26.21
C VAL A 912 -21.66 -8.50 -25.47
N PHE A 913 -21.58 -8.48 -24.13
CA PHE A 913 -22.25 -7.48 -23.30
C PHE A 913 -21.86 -6.03 -23.67
N LEU A 914 -20.57 -5.78 -23.95
CA LEU A 914 -20.08 -4.43 -24.27
C LEU A 914 -20.49 -3.95 -25.66
N GLN A 915 -20.71 -4.88 -26.61
CA GLN A 915 -21.00 -4.58 -28.01
C GLN A 915 -22.31 -3.78 -28.19
N THR A 916 -23.24 -3.87 -27.24
CA THR A 916 -24.56 -3.24 -27.33
C THR A 916 -24.93 -2.35 -26.15
N SER A 917 -24.17 -2.40 -25.05
CA SER A 917 -24.48 -1.68 -23.81
C SER A 917 -24.17 -0.18 -23.84
N GLY A 918 -23.36 0.28 -24.79
CA GLY A 918 -22.79 1.63 -24.79
C GLY A 918 -21.93 1.91 -23.55
N ARG A 919 -21.61 3.20 -23.30
CA ARG A 919 -20.80 3.68 -22.17
C ARG A 919 -21.22 3.10 -20.80
N PRO A 920 -22.52 3.01 -20.45
CA PRO A 920 -22.95 2.42 -19.17
C PRO A 920 -22.43 1.00 -18.93
N GLY A 921 -22.39 0.15 -19.95
CA GLY A 921 -21.87 -1.21 -19.77
C GLY A 921 -20.37 -1.25 -19.48
N PHE A 922 -19.58 -0.35 -20.06
CA PHE A 922 -18.15 -0.23 -19.74
C PHE A 922 -17.95 0.18 -18.27
N LEU A 923 -18.76 1.13 -17.77
CA LEU A 923 -18.76 1.51 -16.35
C LEU A 923 -19.12 0.33 -15.43
N ILE A 924 -20.14 -0.45 -15.79
CA ILE A 924 -20.56 -1.64 -15.04
C ILE A 924 -19.40 -2.66 -14.96
N ARG A 925 -18.77 -2.96 -16.10
CA ARG A 925 -17.67 -3.95 -16.15
C ARG A 925 -16.43 -3.46 -15.41
N ALA A 926 -16.09 -2.17 -15.51
CA ALA A 926 -14.99 -1.57 -14.75
C ALA A 926 -15.24 -1.68 -13.24
N ALA A 927 -16.42 -1.30 -12.75
CA ALA A 927 -16.75 -1.39 -11.33
C ALA A 927 -16.73 -2.84 -10.81
N LEU A 928 -17.33 -3.79 -11.55
CA LEU A 928 -17.31 -5.21 -11.19
C LEU A 928 -15.88 -5.76 -11.10
N ALA A 929 -15.03 -5.44 -12.08
CA ALA A 929 -13.65 -5.90 -12.10
C ALA A 929 -12.83 -5.30 -10.96
N ALA A 930 -12.89 -3.97 -10.82
CA ALA A 930 -12.14 -3.17 -9.86
C ALA A 930 -12.52 -3.46 -8.40
N THR A 931 -13.75 -3.88 -8.12
CA THR A 931 -14.20 -4.17 -6.74
C THR A 931 -14.25 -5.66 -6.43
N GLY A 932 -14.50 -6.52 -7.44
CA GLY A 932 -14.60 -7.97 -7.26
C GLY A 932 -13.26 -8.65 -6.97
N SER A 933 -12.19 -8.25 -7.66
CA SER A 933 -10.85 -8.85 -7.49
C SER A 933 -9.79 -7.83 -7.08
N GLY A 934 -8.77 -8.29 -6.35
CA GLY A 934 -7.54 -7.52 -6.13
C GLY A 934 -6.73 -7.29 -7.41
N LEU A 935 -6.95 -8.10 -8.45
CA LEU A 935 -6.28 -8.03 -9.74
C LEU A 935 -7.28 -7.72 -10.85
N TRP A 936 -7.07 -6.62 -11.57
CA TRP A 936 -7.88 -6.29 -12.73
C TRP A 936 -7.04 -5.64 -13.81
N GLY A 937 -7.55 -5.66 -15.05
CA GLY A 937 -6.85 -5.03 -16.16
C GLY A 937 -7.77 -4.70 -17.31
N LEU A 938 -7.25 -3.92 -18.25
CA LEU A 938 -7.94 -3.60 -19.49
C LEU A 938 -6.95 -3.51 -20.65
N TYR A 939 -7.48 -3.69 -21.85
CA TYR A 939 -6.80 -3.45 -23.10
C TYR A 939 -7.22 -2.10 -23.68
N SER A 940 -6.23 -1.31 -24.10
CA SER A 940 -6.35 0.06 -24.59
C SER A 940 -7.45 0.20 -25.64
N GLY A 941 -8.32 1.19 -25.47
CA GLY A 941 -9.55 1.37 -26.23
C GLY A 941 -10.80 1.12 -25.37
N PHE A 942 -10.67 0.36 -24.27
CA PHE A 942 -11.76 0.20 -23.29
C PHE A 942 -12.18 1.54 -22.68
N GLU A 943 -11.22 2.40 -22.34
CA GLU A 943 -11.48 3.74 -21.79
C GLU A 943 -12.24 4.64 -22.77
N LEU A 944 -12.16 4.34 -24.07
CA LEU A 944 -12.88 5.03 -25.14
C LEU A 944 -14.23 4.39 -25.47
N CYS A 945 -14.59 3.31 -24.75
CA CYS A 945 -15.78 2.51 -25.00
C CYS A 945 -15.81 1.88 -26.41
N GLU A 946 -14.65 1.50 -26.95
CA GLU A 946 -14.57 0.79 -28.23
C GLU A 946 -15.19 -0.61 -28.10
N ALA A 947 -16.22 -0.88 -28.90
CA ALA A 947 -16.98 -2.14 -28.82
C ALA A 947 -17.39 -2.71 -30.19
N ALA A 948 -16.97 -2.10 -31.30
CA ALA A 948 -17.35 -2.54 -32.64
C ALA A 948 -16.84 -3.98 -32.90
N PRO A 949 -17.74 -4.96 -33.12
CA PRO A 949 -17.33 -6.35 -33.31
C PRO A 949 -17.26 -6.70 -34.80
N VAL A 950 -16.45 -7.71 -35.12
CA VAL A 950 -16.70 -8.52 -36.32
C VAL A 950 -18.08 -9.17 -36.13
N PRO A 951 -19.03 -9.01 -37.08
CA PRO A 951 -20.41 -9.46 -36.87
C PRO A 951 -20.53 -10.91 -36.40
N GLY A 952 -21.23 -11.12 -35.28
CA GLY A 952 -21.48 -12.44 -34.68
C GLY A 952 -20.28 -13.05 -33.94
N LYS A 953 -19.24 -12.27 -33.66
CA LYS A 953 -18.03 -12.73 -32.97
C LYS A 953 -17.65 -11.82 -31.80
N GLU A 954 -16.77 -12.33 -30.95
CA GLU A 954 -16.12 -11.57 -29.85
C GLU A 954 -14.83 -10.90 -30.32
N GLU A 955 -14.53 -10.87 -31.62
CA GLU A 955 -13.34 -10.22 -32.17
C GLU A 955 -13.65 -8.75 -32.44
N TYR A 956 -12.73 -7.84 -32.10
CA TYR A 956 -12.82 -6.44 -32.49
C TYR A 956 -12.80 -6.30 -34.01
N LEU A 957 -13.66 -5.44 -34.56
CA LEU A 957 -13.56 -4.95 -35.93
C LEU A 957 -12.29 -4.09 -36.04
N ASP A 958 -11.57 -4.23 -37.15
CA ASP A 958 -10.31 -3.52 -37.43
C ASP A 958 -9.29 -3.72 -36.29
N SER A 959 -9.16 -4.98 -35.86
CA SER A 959 -8.39 -5.37 -34.69
C SER A 959 -6.93 -4.91 -34.78
N GLU A 960 -6.48 -4.19 -33.75
CA GLU A 960 -5.10 -3.72 -33.55
C GLU A 960 -4.04 -4.85 -33.59
N LYS A 961 -4.47 -6.11 -33.48
CA LYS A 961 -3.60 -7.27 -33.72
C LYS A 961 -3.08 -7.35 -35.15
N TYR A 962 -3.79 -6.81 -36.14
CA TYR A 962 -3.42 -6.94 -37.55
C TYR A 962 -3.15 -5.61 -38.26
N GLU A 963 -3.47 -4.48 -37.61
CA GLU A 963 -3.28 -3.13 -38.14
C GLU A 963 -2.86 -2.15 -37.05
N LEU A 964 -2.38 -0.96 -37.45
CA LEU A 964 -2.07 0.13 -36.53
C LEU A 964 -3.35 0.87 -36.12
N ARG A 965 -3.52 1.17 -34.83
CA ARG A 965 -4.75 1.78 -34.29
C ARG A 965 -4.47 3.08 -33.52
N PRO A 966 -4.24 4.22 -34.21
CA PRO A 966 -4.09 5.51 -33.54
C PRO A 966 -5.42 5.92 -32.88
N ARG A 967 -5.36 6.52 -31.69
CA ARG A 967 -6.52 6.92 -30.89
C ARG A 967 -6.38 8.34 -30.36
N ASP A 968 -7.51 9.05 -30.24
CA ASP A 968 -7.62 10.27 -29.44
C ASP A 968 -8.07 9.88 -28.02
N TRP A 969 -7.12 9.84 -27.10
CA TRP A 969 -7.32 9.38 -25.72
C TRP A 969 -8.22 10.31 -24.88
N HIS A 970 -8.41 11.56 -25.32
CA HIS A 970 -9.21 12.55 -24.60
C HIS A 970 -10.53 12.87 -25.30
N GLN A 971 -10.92 12.06 -26.30
CA GLN A 971 -12.19 12.27 -26.99
C GLN A 971 -13.38 12.28 -26.00
N PRO A 972 -14.40 13.13 -26.21
CA PRO A 972 -15.58 13.17 -25.35
C PRO A 972 -16.28 11.82 -25.24
N GLY A 973 -16.78 11.50 -24.05
CA GLY A 973 -17.50 10.25 -23.77
C GLY A 973 -16.63 9.10 -23.24
N ASN A 974 -15.31 9.32 -23.11
CA ASN A 974 -14.41 8.37 -22.44
C ASN A 974 -14.77 8.16 -20.95
N ILE A 975 -14.16 7.15 -20.33
CA ILE A 975 -14.34 6.79 -18.91
C ILE A 975 -13.04 6.84 -18.10
N ARG A 976 -12.06 7.65 -18.54
CA ARG A 976 -10.75 7.76 -17.86
C ARG A 976 -10.91 8.20 -16.41
N ALA A 977 -11.77 9.19 -16.15
CA ALA A 977 -12.01 9.73 -14.81
C ALA A 977 -12.59 8.67 -13.85
N GLU A 978 -13.50 7.82 -14.32
CA GLU A 978 -14.08 6.73 -13.54
C GLU A 978 -13.06 5.63 -13.26
N ILE A 979 -12.22 5.28 -14.23
CA ILE A 979 -11.09 4.35 -14.05
C ILE A 979 -10.12 4.90 -12.99
N THR A 980 -9.72 6.17 -13.11
CA THR A 980 -8.88 6.85 -12.11
C THR A 980 -9.49 6.76 -10.72
N ARG A 981 -10.80 7.05 -10.58
CA ARG A 981 -11.47 7.01 -9.28
C ARG A 981 -11.51 5.59 -8.71
N LEU A 982 -11.82 4.58 -9.53
CA LEU A 982 -11.84 3.18 -9.09
C LEU A 982 -10.47 2.70 -8.62
N ASN A 983 -9.39 3.02 -9.33
CA ASN A 983 -8.03 2.67 -8.91
C ASN A 983 -7.63 3.39 -7.61
N HIS A 984 -7.96 4.68 -7.46
CA HIS A 984 -7.76 5.38 -6.18
C HIS A 984 -8.49 4.72 -5.01
N ILE A 985 -9.76 4.32 -5.22
CA ILE A 985 -10.54 3.60 -4.21
C ILE A 985 -9.85 2.29 -3.81
N ARG A 986 -9.36 1.51 -4.78
CA ARG A 986 -8.66 0.24 -4.53
C ARG A 986 -7.38 0.43 -3.72
N HIS A 987 -6.54 1.41 -4.08
CA HIS A 987 -5.29 1.67 -3.37
C HIS A 987 -5.50 2.10 -1.91
N ALA A 988 -6.60 2.81 -1.63
CA ALA A 988 -6.95 3.30 -0.30
C ALA A 988 -7.70 2.28 0.58
N ASN A 989 -8.20 1.18 0.01
CA ASN A 989 -9.05 0.23 0.73
C ASN A 989 -8.49 -1.20 0.63
N PRO A 990 -7.75 -1.68 1.66
CA PRO A 990 -7.17 -3.02 1.69
C PRO A 990 -8.16 -4.17 1.43
N ALA A 991 -9.44 -4.01 1.78
CA ALA A 991 -10.46 -5.01 1.48
C ALA A 991 -10.63 -5.27 -0.03
N LEU A 992 -10.27 -4.30 -0.88
CA LEU A 992 -10.32 -4.44 -2.34
C LEU A 992 -9.00 -4.92 -2.96
N GLN A 993 -7.95 -5.14 -2.15
CA GLN A 993 -6.60 -5.54 -2.60
C GLN A 993 -6.41 -7.07 -2.62
N THR A 994 -7.50 -7.80 -2.47
CA THR A 994 -7.55 -9.26 -2.56
C THR A 994 -8.89 -9.67 -3.17
N HIS A 995 -9.01 -10.91 -3.61
CA HIS A 995 -10.29 -11.51 -4.04
C HIS A 995 -11.05 -12.17 -2.86
N ARG A 996 -10.40 -12.31 -1.70
CA ARG A 996 -10.96 -12.89 -0.47
C ARG A 996 -11.88 -11.90 0.27
N GLY A 997 -12.54 -12.39 1.31
CA GLY A 997 -13.32 -11.56 2.24
C GLY A 997 -14.65 -11.05 1.66
N LEU A 998 -15.13 -11.66 0.58
CA LEU A 998 -16.38 -11.29 -0.09
C LEU A 998 -17.59 -11.95 0.58
N THR A 999 -18.66 -11.20 0.76
CA THR A 999 -19.97 -11.68 1.22
C THR A 999 -21.08 -11.02 0.40
N ALA A 1000 -21.92 -11.82 -0.26
CA ALA A 1000 -23.06 -11.31 -1.03
C ALA A 1000 -24.11 -10.68 -0.10
N ILE A 1001 -24.78 -9.63 -0.59
CA ILE A 1001 -25.79 -8.87 0.15
C ILE A 1001 -27.11 -8.91 -0.63
N GLY A 1002 -28.23 -9.04 0.08
CA GLY A 1002 -29.56 -8.91 -0.51
C GLY A 1002 -29.79 -7.50 -1.05
N SER A 1003 -30.25 -7.38 -2.30
CA SER A 1003 -30.59 -6.11 -2.95
C SER A 1003 -32.09 -5.93 -3.22
N GLY A 1004 -32.87 -7.02 -3.10
CA GLY A 1004 -34.28 -7.05 -3.49
C GLY A 1004 -34.55 -6.84 -4.99
N ASN A 1005 -33.51 -6.79 -5.85
CA ASN A 1005 -33.62 -6.58 -7.29
C ASN A 1005 -32.63 -7.49 -8.05
N ASP A 1006 -33.15 -8.34 -8.93
CA ASP A 1006 -32.35 -9.31 -9.70
C ASP A 1006 -31.41 -8.67 -10.74
N ARG A 1007 -31.61 -7.40 -11.07
CA ARG A 1007 -30.69 -6.61 -11.91
C ARG A 1007 -29.64 -5.86 -11.10
N VAL A 1008 -29.62 -5.98 -9.77
CA VAL A 1008 -28.65 -5.30 -8.91
C VAL A 1008 -27.86 -6.32 -8.09
N LEU A 1009 -26.54 -6.36 -8.32
CA LEU A 1009 -25.60 -7.12 -7.51
C LEU A 1009 -25.09 -6.25 -6.37
N ALA A 1010 -25.16 -6.76 -5.13
CA ALA A 1010 -24.59 -6.12 -3.96
C ALA A 1010 -23.70 -7.10 -3.20
N PHE A 1011 -22.53 -6.66 -2.76
CA PHE A 1011 -21.62 -7.45 -1.94
C PHE A 1011 -20.75 -6.55 -1.06
N VAL A 1012 -20.33 -7.09 0.08
CA VAL A 1012 -19.30 -6.49 0.93
C VAL A 1012 -17.99 -7.22 0.73
N LYS A 1013 -16.88 -6.47 0.78
CA LYS A 1013 -15.55 -7.01 1.02
C LYS A 1013 -14.99 -6.44 2.31
N ALA A 1014 -14.42 -7.31 3.13
CA ALA A 1014 -13.86 -6.92 4.42
C ALA A 1014 -12.47 -7.52 4.64
N THR A 1015 -11.62 -6.75 5.29
CA THR A 1015 -10.38 -7.28 5.90
C THR A 1015 -10.73 -8.23 7.05
N PRO A 1016 -9.90 -9.25 7.37
CA PRO A 1016 -10.20 -10.20 8.45
C PRO A 1016 -10.47 -9.56 9.81
N GLY A 1017 -9.82 -8.43 10.11
CA GLY A 1017 -10.01 -7.66 11.34
C GLY A 1017 -11.12 -6.61 11.30
N LEU A 1018 -11.87 -6.53 10.18
CA LEU A 1018 -12.90 -5.52 9.91
C LEU A 1018 -12.42 -4.06 9.98
N GLY A 1019 -11.10 -3.80 9.97
CA GLY A 1019 -10.55 -2.44 9.95
C GLY A 1019 -10.79 -1.69 8.63
N ASN A 1020 -11.22 -2.40 7.60
CA ASN A 1020 -11.68 -1.85 6.33
C ASN A 1020 -12.79 -2.74 5.76
N VAL A 1021 -13.98 -2.15 5.58
CA VAL A 1021 -15.19 -2.81 5.06
C VAL A 1021 -15.76 -1.95 3.93
N VAL A 1022 -15.89 -2.53 2.75
CA VAL A 1022 -16.38 -1.84 1.55
C VAL A 1022 -17.63 -2.54 1.02
N LEU A 1023 -18.74 -1.82 0.95
CA LEU A 1023 -19.98 -2.25 0.31
C LEU A 1023 -20.02 -1.73 -1.13
N THR A 1024 -20.24 -2.63 -2.09
CA THR A 1024 -20.39 -2.29 -3.50
C THR A 1024 -21.77 -2.71 -3.98
N VAL A 1025 -22.47 -1.81 -4.68
CA VAL A 1025 -23.81 -2.04 -5.24
C VAL A 1025 -23.80 -1.62 -6.70
N ILE A 1026 -24.13 -2.53 -7.62
CA ILE A 1026 -23.96 -2.36 -9.07
C ILE A 1026 -25.23 -2.81 -9.80
N SER A 1027 -25.77 -1.94 -10.65
CA SER A 1027 -26.78 -2.27 -11.65
C SER A 1027 -26.13 -3.03 -12.79
N LEU A 1028 -26.74 -4.13 -13.19
CA LEU A 1028 -26.34 -4.93 -14.36
C LEU A 1028 -27.16 -4.56 -15.61
N ASP A 1029 -28.12 -3.64 -15.49
CA ASP A 1029 -28.88 -3.08 -16.61
C ASP A 1029 -28.20 -1.79 -17.11
N PRO A 1030 -27.62 -1.79 -18.33
CA PRO A 1030 -26.97 -0.61 -18.89
C PRO A 1030 -27.94 0.38 -19.54
N PHE A 1031 -29.24 0.06 -19.63
CA PHE A 1031 -30.21 0.83 -20.40
C PHE A 1031 -31.21 1.60 -19.53
N HIS A 1032 -31.58 1.05 -18.37
CA HIS A 1032 -32.63 1.64 -17.52
C HIS A 1032 -32.13 1.93 -16.10
N PRO A 1033 -32.62 3.00 -15.46
CA PRO A 1033 -32.43 3.22 -14.04
C PRO A 1033 -32.98 2.04 -13.22
N GLN A 1034 -32.26 1.66 -12.18
CA GLN A 1034 -32.63 0.60 -11.25
C GLN A 1034 -32.73 1.16 -9.82
N THR A 1035 -33.67 0.62 -9.04
CA THR A 1035 -33.74 0.85 -7.59
C THR A 1035 -33.54 -0.47 -6.85
N ALA A 1036 -32.91 -0.42 -5.69
CA ALA A 1036 -32.66 -1.58 -4.85
C ALA A 1036 -32.86 -1.23 -3.36
N HIS A 1037 -33.24 -2.23 -2.56
CA HIS A 1037 -33.25 -2.16 -1.12
C HIS A 1037 -32.15 -3.08 -0.60
N VAL A 1038 -31.02 -2.49 -0.24
CA VAL A 1038 -29.80 -3.22 0.16
C VAL A 1038 -29.84 -3.48 1.65
N ASP A 1039 -29.59 -4.72 2.07
CA ASP A 1039 -29.45 -5.08 3.47
C ASP A 1039 -28.17 -4.45 4.05
N ALA A 1040 -28.33 -3.57 5.03
CA ALA A 1040 -27.20 -2.90 5.66
C ALA A 1040 -26.45 -3.91 6.56
N PRO A 1041 -25.13 -4.09 6.41
CA PRO A 1041 -24.39 -5.21 6.98
C PRO A 1041 -24.03 -5.04 8.46
N PHE A 1042 -25.01 -4.69 9.30
CA PHE A 1042 -24.85 -4.55 10.76
C PHE A 1042 -24.31 -5.82 11.40
N TRP A 1043 -24.64 -6.99 10.84
CA TRP A 1043 -24.20 -8.30 11.34
C TRP A 1043 -22.68 -8.54 11.22
N LEU A 1044 -21.97 -7.71 10.43
CA LEU A 1044 -20.51 -7.78 10.39
C LEU A 1044 -19.88 -7.18 11.66
N PHE A 1045 -20.56 -6.21 12.29
CA PHE A 1045 -20.02 -5.44 13.42
C PHE A 1045 -20.67 -5.80 14.77
N GLY A 1046 -21.52 -6.83 14.82
CA GLY A 1046 -22.26 -7.32 16.00
C GLY A 1046 -23.32 -8.33 15.56
N GLU A 1047 -24.10 -8.96 16.45
CA GLU A 1047 -25.21 -9.82 15.98
C GLU A 1047 -26.45 -8.99 15.59
N GLY A 1048 -26.91 -9.10 14.33
CA GLY A 1048 -28.20 -8.54 13.89
C GLY A 1048 -29.37 -9.53 14.06
N PRO A 1049 -30.63 -9.06 14.19
CA PRO A 1049 -31.79 -9.95 14.20
C PRO A 1049 -31.99 -10.50 12.78
N GLY A 1050 -31.47 -11.70 12.51
CA GLY A 1050 -31.54 -12.32 11.18
C GLY A 1050 -30.52 -13.42 10.91
N ALA A 1051 -29.55 -13.68 11.80
CA ALA A 1051 -28.73 -14.89 11.73
C ALA A 1051 -29.62 -16.13 11.93
N ALA A 1052 -30.02 -16.77 10.83
CA ALA A 1052 -30.58 -18.10 10.88
C ALA A 1052 -29.54 -19.04 11.52
N PHE A 1053 -30.00 -19.70 12.58
CA PHE A 1053 -29.34 -20.73 13.37
C PHE A 1053 -28.34 -21.59 12.59
N ASP A 1054 -27.10 -21.61 13.08
CA ASP A 1054 -26.26 -22.80 13.07
C ASP A 1054 -26.13 -23.23 14.55
N GLU A 1055 -26.83 -24.29 14.94
CA GLU A 1055 -26.92 -24.80 16.31
C GLU A 1055 -25.59 -25.38 16.86
N THR A 1056 -24.46 -25.23 16.15
CA THR A 1056 -23.21 -25.92 16.46
C THR A 1056 -22.13 -25.07 17.15
N ARG A 1057 -22.38 -23.78 17.45
CA ARG A 1057 -21.43 -22.91 18.17
C ARG A 1057 -21.84 -22.62 19.61
N GLU A 1058 -21.69 -23.61 20.49
CA GLU A 1058 -21.66 -23.39 21.94
C GLU A 1058 -20.25 -22.95 22.37
N THR A 1059 -19.95 -21.66 22.25
CA THR A 1059 -18.91 -21.03 23.05
C THR A 1059 -19.50 -19.81 23.74
N HIS A 1060 -19.52 -19.84 25.07
CA HIS A 1060 -19.94 -18.76 25.97
C HIS A 1060 -19.02 -17.52 25.87
N GLN A 1061 -18.99 -16.86 24.71
CA GLN A 1061 -18.57 -15.46 24.59
C GLN A 1061 -19.82 -14.59 24.66
N THR A 1062 -19.80 -13.61 25.56
CA THR A 1062 -20.86 -12.62 25.74
C THR A 1062 -21.20 -11.97 24.39
N ARG A 1063 -22.41 -12.25 23.88
CA ARG A 1063 -22.93 -11.74 22.60
C ARG A 1063 -23.02 -10.22 22.62
N GLU A 1064 -22.30 -9.56 21.72
CA GLU A 1064 -22.42 -8.10 21.56
C GLU A 1064 -23.70 -7.75 20.76
N PRO A 1065 -24.51 -6.78 21.24
CA PRO A 1065 -25.74 -6.39 20.57
C PRO A 1065 -25.45 -5.71 19.23
N ARG A 1066 -26.42 -5.80 18.30
CA ARG A 1066 -26.40 -5.05 17.03
C ARG A 1066 -26.02 -3.58 17.28
N PRO A 1067 -25.07 -3.00 16.51
CA PRO A 1067 -24.79 -1.58 16.61
C PRO A 1067 -26.01 -0.74 16.23
N ASP A 1068 -26.16 0.43 16.86
CA ASP A 1068 -27.30 1.33 16.67
C ASP A 1068 -27.22 2.14 15.36
N HIS A 1069 -26.01 2.29 14.80
CA HIS A 1069 -25.76 2.91 13.51
C HIS A 1069 -24.50 2.38 12.82
N LEU A 1070 -24.39 2.67 11.52
CA LEU A 1070 -23.17 2.54 10.70
C LEU A 1070 -22.88 3.90 10.05
N GLU A 1071 -21.63 4.32 10.10
CA GLU A 1071 -21.13 5.46 9.31
C GLU A 1071 -20.74 4.95 7.91
N ALA A 1072 -21.42 5.47 6.89
CA ALA A 1072 -21.23 5.11 5.50
C ALA A 1072 -20.64 6.29 4.71
N GLU A 1073 -19.41 6.13 4.24
CA GLU A 1073 -18.71 7.11 3.42
C GLU A 1073 -18.81 6.70 1.94
N ASP A 1074 -19.52 7.47 1.13
CA ASP A 1074 -19.62 7.26 -0.32
C ASP A 1074 -18.27 7.57 -0.97
N LEU A 1075 -17.60 6.52 -1.44
CA LEU A 1075 -16.27 6.59 -2.02
C LEU A 1075 -16.27 7.12 -3.45
N LEU A 1076 -17.39 7.61 -4.00
CA LEU A 1076 -17.43 8.31 -5.29
C LEU A 1076 -17.55 9.82 -5.12
N THR A 1077 -18.33 10.26 -4.14
CA THR A 1077 -18.64 11.67 -3.87
C THR A 1077 -17.93 12.23 -2.63
N ASP A 1078 -17.28 11.36 -1.84
CA ASP A 1078 -16.68 11.68 -0.54
C ASP A 1078 -17.70 12.20 0.50
N THR A 1079 -19.00 11.93 0.29
CA THR A 1079 -20.08 12.30 1.23
C THR A 1079 -20.28 11.23 2.30
N ARG A 1080 -20.69 11.63 3.51
CA ARG A 1080 -20.96 10.71 4.63
C ARG A 1080 -22.43 10.71 5.00
N ASP A 1081 -22.94 9.53 5.36
CA ASP A 1081 -24.30 9.31 5.85
C ASP A 1081 -24.27 8.34 7.03
N THR A 1082 -25.23 8.48 7.95
CA THR A 1082 -25.40 7.61 9.11
C THR A 1082 -26.57 6.67 8.89
N TRP A 1083 -26.30 5.38 8.81
CA TRP A 1083 -27.28 4.34 8.57
C TRP A 1083 -27.80 3.75 9.88
N ARG A 1084 -29.12 3.69 10.07
CA ARG A 1084 -29.77 3.12 11.29
C ARG A 1084 -30.72 1.96 10.97
N ASP A 1085 -31.35 2.04 9.80
CA ASP A 1085 -32.31 1.06 9.33
C ASP A 1085 -31.61 -0.20 8.81
N ALA A 1086 -32.27 -1.35 8.94
CA ALA A 1086 -31.75 -2.63 8.47
C ALA A 1086 -31.59 -2.70 6.93
N THR A 1087 -32.34 -1.87 6.20
CA THR A 1087 -32.27 -1.78 4.74
C THR A 1087 -32.08 -0.35 4.28
N ARG A 1088 -31.44 -0.17 3.12
CA ARG A 1088 -31.14 1.12 2.51
C ARG A 1088 -31.61 1.15 1.07
N ALA A 1089 -32.42 2.14 0.73
CA ALA A 1089 -32.85 2.36 -0.65
C ALA A 1089 -31.71 2.99 -1.46
N VAL A 1090 -31.40 2.41 -2.62
CA VAL A 1090 -30.36 2.89 -3.54
C VAL A 1090 -30.97 3.08 -4.91
N ALA A 1091 -30.65 4.20 -5.56
CA ALA A 1091 -31.01 4.48 -6.95
C ALA A 1091 -29.74 4.51 -7.81
N LEU A 1092 -29.78 3.80 -8.94
CA LEU A 1092 -28.68 3.63 -9.88
C LEU A 1092 -29.17 4.04 -11.27
N SER A 1093 -28.45 4.92 -11.96
CA SER A 1093 -28.75 5.32 -13.34
C SER A 1093 -27.72 4.72 -14.30
N PRO A 1094 -28.01 4.61 -15.60
CA PRO A 1094 -27.00 4.20 -16.58
C PRO A 1094 -25.72 5.04 -16.56
N ASP A 1095 -25.81 6.34 -16.26
CA ASP A 1095 -24.64 7.24 -16.17
C ASP A 1095 -23.81 7.03 -14.89
N GLN A 1096 -24.42 6.50 -13.83
CA GLN A 1096 -23.75 6.12 -12.58
C GLN A 1096 -24.32 4.78 -12.07
N PRO A 1097 -23.96 3.65 -12.71
CA PRO A 1097 -24.62 2.37 -12.50
C PRO A 1097 -24.17 1.67 -11.22
N TYR A 1098 -23.27 2.27 -10.45
CA TYR A 1098 -22.76 1.71 -9.19
C TYR A 1098 -22.64 2.76 -8.09
N ARG A 1099 -22.61 2.28 -6.85
CA ARG A 1099 -22.23 3.00 -5.64
C ARG A 1099 -21.29 2.14 -4.80
N ILE A 1100 -20.37 2.80 -4.12
CA ILE A 1100 -19.36 2.15 -3.29
C ILE A 1100 -19.28 2.92 -1.98
N TRP A 1101 -19.50 2.25 -0.86
CA TRP A 1101 -19.37 2.83 0.46
C TRP A 1101 -18.27 2.14 1.24
N ARG A 1102 -17.48 2.92 1.97
CA ARG A 1102 -16.73 2.41 3.12
C ARG A 1102 -17.63 2.48 4.35
N LEU A 1103 -17.74 1.38 5.07
CA LEU A 1103 -18.58 1.26 6.25
C LEU A 1103 -17.70 1.19 7.51
N SER A 1104 -18.16 1.85 8.57
CA SER A 1104 -17.52 1.86 9.89
C SER A 1104 -18.55 2.08 10.99
N LEU A 1105 -18.16 1.90 12.25
CA LEU A 1105 -18.97 2.24 13.43
C LEU A 1105 -18.74 3.68 13.89
N HIS A 1106 -17.54 4.23 13.70
CA HIS A 1106 -17.11 5.47 14.36
C HIS A 1106 -16.50 6.52 13.42
N GLY A 1107 -16.65 6.36 12.10
CA GLY A 1107 -16.30 7.36 11.08
C GLY A 1107 -14.81 7.45 10.75
#